data_AF-A0A1Y5MM14-F1
#
_entry.id   AF-A0A1Y5MM14-F1
#
_cell.length_a   1.000
_cell.length_b   1.000
_cell.length_c   1.000
_cell.angle_alpha   90.00
_cell.angle_beta   90.00
_cell.angle_gamma   90.00
#
_symmetry.space_group_name_H-M   'P 1'
#
loop_
_entity.id
_entity.type
_entity.pdbx_description
1 polymer ?
#
loop_
_entity_poly.entity_id
_entity_poly.type
_entity_poly.pdbx_seq_one_letter_code
_entity_poly.pdbx_strand_id
1 'polypeptide(L)'
;KPGNNPVVAEIVNPNNPSNPSEPAIGNIDEDHEVNIDLTPKADGTVDVVPHDNDATKVEISYTDNGGNTQTITVVKNPSAGWVVDSTPGKTTAPTGAFKLDPHSGKVTISDDATKDNTPVTAKATDGAGNTATGETTSPDKFTIKFNDDADGNGTITRGENYAEDGAKATATISIPNLAKDGSKIHVIGTGINDYYTVHKDASGNVTSVIDTKGNNVFDGDNGIKVSYDYNHYQTALGNSASITAELEGTSLKATSSVKFENVGKAEVKFVELDEHGNVLNEKSDQITNQNRNTAMLDGDINHTTARISLPENVQDGDVVTVKYGYGPDAASLAKTGGIDTTAYKYFLVHKAADGSMTVDQITSADDKTPIKAGLTSTNGAGEKFGIDIHDMPTTTYNLTHSRGIEVSIKGDDHADKSNGNTWIFRDSMEAPKVEFIEGNKVYNPSVSGSGSGALNAGISVADAIKDGDISHTTARITLPKVFSDGDKLTVAVTDYNKIYADTGVKQYPANNPEPTFVKAFIIHKAADGTVTFDEVDAAGNVIHAGIPALNNNAIEITGVPLYNMYENGVLKSDYVHATGVDATITDHLNLNGNDSGSNLSFAFLANVNVVTITEVIDDVAGGIDHGNVKDNDVVVNGVTKKGLTNDSTPTFKGKADPNSVVELYDGTTKIGSSKADDYGNWSITPVTPLGEGAHSITASSPATNAIKASDPATITVDTSTKVTFDSVTDDVAGGVVNGNVKGNDVTVDGKTLKGLTNDNTPTLSGKAEAGSTVEIFDGTNKIGQVEAKADGSWKFEVSTPLSDGEHELKVKTTDKAGNTAEADPVTITVDTKVTNLKVEWIDDLNNDGKFSWSENLNPEHAGRIAWKAYLPNDGTVKVGDIMHYMWGGPGATGELTYTIKAEDIAKGYVGFVKQNMIQGTWEHIPFGKDSYGKVFEAWAYLTDAAGNKGSTGKDEIVFDFSDAPTHINASAIYGTNRTGLLLDDNPKSASAVNIEAQGKAVELDVKTFTHRADVKLGDGDDIVTVYKSGGVWGDMVEDSKLNLDNGDNILKVETNIDRASVIAGDGYDNVKVDGYITNRSYVNLGDGNNKLTVGTNIDHSTVETGSGNDTVVVGNYIHNSTIKLGAGDDSLTIAKSDMQGNDIDGGTGYDKLAITNPGTSINLDSIADHAHNFEELNISNKSQNTTLSVKLSDVISLTDGDNTLKITADAGDKVEFKDAGWQKGASTDGYTAYTNDTSGTTVTVEIKDEVTQPM
;
A
#
# COMPACT_ATOMS: atom_id res chain seq x y z
N LYS A 1 17.42 -39.65 56.32
CA LYS A 1 18.63 -39.86 57.15
C LYS A 1 19.66 -38.79 56.78
N PRO A 2 20.35 -38.15 57.73
CA PRO A 2 19.86 -36.91 58.37
C PRO A 2 20.91 -35.78 58.42
N GLY A 3 20.50 -34.57 58.83
CA GLY A 3 21.46 -33.55 59.31
C GLY A 3 20.95 -32.14 59.70
N ASN A 4 20.15 -32.03 60.78
CA ASN A 4 20.14 -30.95 61.80
C ASN A 4 19.51 -29.55 61.59
N ASN A 5 18.25 -29.44 62.07
CA ASN A 5 17.61 -28.48 63.01
C ASN A 5 18.54 -27.75 64.05
N PRO A 6 18.07 -26.79 64.91
CA PRO A 6 17.08 -25.67 64.81
C PRO A 6 17.44 -24.38 65.67
N VAL A 7 16.42 -23.53 65.97
CA VAL A 7 16.22 -22.50 67.07
C VAL A 7 16.75 -21.07 66.76
N VAL A 8 16.06 -19.92 66.98
CA VAL A 8 15.21 -19.45 68.11
C VAL A 8 14.24 -18.31 67.71
N ALA A 9 13.10 -18.24 68.41
CA ALA A 9 12.00 -17.25 68.34
C ALA A 9 12.02 -16.21 69.48
N GLU A 10 11.32 -15.06 69.32
CA GLU A 10 10.69 -14.23 70.39
C GLU A 10 9.73 -13.22 69.71
N ILE A 11 8.37 -13.28 69.78
CA ILE A 11 7.38 -12.90 70.84
C ILE A 11 7.57 -11.42 71.29
N VAL A 12 6.62 -10.45 71.29
CA VAL A 12 5.25 -10.37 71.86
C VAL A 12 4.39 -9.22 71.25
N ASN A 13 3.07 -9.49 71.16
CA ASN A 13 1.83 -8.67 71.04
C ASN A 13 1.65 -7.61 72.19
N PRO A 14 0.51 -6.91 72.46
CA PRO A 14 -0.76 -6.62 71.73
C PRO A 14 -1.34 -5.17 71.89
N ASN A 15 -2.38 -4.80 71.10
CA ASN A 15 -3.61 -4.15 71.59
C ASN A 15 -4.69 -4.01 70.48
N ASN A 16 -5.63 -4.96 70.51
CA ASN A 16 -6.97 -4.97 69.87
C ASN A 16 -7.97 -4.28 70.83
N PRO A 17 -9.20 -3.79 70.47
CA PRO A 17 -10.30 -4.63 69.94
C PRO A 17 -11.35 -3.95 69.01
N SER A 18 -11.79 -4.63 67.94
CA SER A 18 -13.24 -4.91 67.71
C SER A 18 -13.56 -5.83 66.51
N ASN A 19 -13.55 -7.15 66.82
CA ASN A 19 -14.48 -8.24 66.48
C ASN A 19 -14.71 -8.79 65.03
N PRO A 20 -14.98 -10.11 64.88
CA PRO A 20 -14.48 -10.96 63.78
C PRO A 20 -15.58 -11.80 63.07
N SER A 21 -15.27 -12.33 61.88
CA SER A 21 -15.74 -13.65 61.41
C SER A 21 -14.90 -14.10 60.20
N GLU A 22 -14.18 -15.20 60.33
CA GLU A 22 -13.52 -15.97 59.25
C GLU A 22 -14.23 -17.35 59.13
N PRO A 23 -14.00 -18.24 58.12
CA PRO A 23 -12.88 -18.26 57.15
C PRO A 23 -13.25 -18.62 55.69
N ALA A 24 -12.33 -18.35 54.74
CA ALA A 24 -12.15 -19.20 53.55
C ALA A 24 -10.68 -19.17 53.11
N ILE A 25 -10.14 -20.37 52.91
CA ILE A 25 -8.79 -20.72 52.50
C ILE A 25 -8.52 -20.14 51.11
N GLY A 26 -7.51 -19.26 51.00
CA GLY A 26 -6.89 -18.88 49.75
C GLY A 26 -5.48 -19.43 49.71
N ASN A 27 -5.21 -20.28 48.73
CA ASN A 27 -3.88 -20.84 48.48
C ASN A 27 -2.84 -19.73 48.29
N ILE A 28 -1.65 -19.96 48.83
CA ILE A 28 -0.44 -19.23 48.49
C ILE A 28 -0.08 -19.69 47.08
N ASP A 29 -0.19 -18.80 46.11
CA ASP A 29 0.30 -19.04 44.75
C ASP A 29 1.80 -18.70 44.75
N GLU A 30 2.63 -19.74 44.69
CA GLU A 30 4.06 -19.65 44.41
C GLU A 30 4.24 -19.61 42.88
N ASP A 31 4.34 -18.41 42.30
CA ASP A 31 5.15 -18.08 41.11
C ASP A 31 4.99 -16.58 40.79
N HIS A 32 5.70 -15.74 41.53
CA HIS A 32 5.90 -14.34 41.14
C HIS A 32 7.23 -14.26 40.38
N GLU A 33 7.19 -14.42 39.05
CA GLU A 33 8.36 -14.25 38.21
C GLU A 33 8.78 -12.76 38.20
N VAL A 34 10.02 -12.48 38.65
CA VAL A 34 10.68 -11.20 38.36
C VAL A 34 10.84 -11.12 36.85
N ASN A 35 10.42 -10.02 36.22
CA ASN A 35 10.61 -9.81 34.78
C ASN A 35 11.23 -8.43 34.50
N ILE A 36 12.08 -8.38 33.48
CA ILE A 36 12.75 -7.18 32.99
C ILE A 36 12.67 -7.15 31.46
N ASP A 37 12.03 -6.11 30.92
CA ASP A 37 11.92 -5.91 29.49
C ASP A 37 12.98 -4.92 29.00
N LEU A 38 13.68 -5.27 27.91
CA LEU A 38 14.55 -4.36 27.18
C LEU A 38 13.97 -4.14 25.78
N THR A 39 13.55 -2.92 25.50
CA THR A 39 12.89 -2.55 24.24
C THR A 39 13.80 -1.60 23.45
N PRO A 40 14.51 -2.09 22.41
CA PRO A 40 15.18 -1.21 21.46
C PRO A 40 14.12 -0.50 20.61
N LYS A 41 14.27 0.82 20.46
CA LYS A 41 13.35 1.65 19.69
C LYS A 41 13.90 1.95 18.30
N ALA A 42 13.01 2.39 17.42
CA ALA A 42 13.36 2.78 16.06
C ALA A 42 14.32 3.98 16.00
N ASP A 43 14.40 4.77 17.07
CA ASP A 43 15.27 5.94 17.25
C ASP A 43 16.65 5.60 17.86
N GLY A 44 17.01 4.32 17.97
CA GLY A 44 18.28 3.85 18.53
C GLY A 44 18.33 3.80 20.06
N THR A 45 17.34 4.34 20.77
CA THR A 45 17.31 4.26 22.25
C THR A 45 16.90 2.87 22.75
N VAL A 46 17.33 2.52 23.96
CA VAL A 46 16.94 1.27 24.63
C VAL A 46 16.23 1.57 25.95
N ASP A 47 14.96 1.20 26.05
CA ASP A 47 14.21 1.27 27.30
C ASP A 47 14.39 -0.04 28.09
N VAL A 48 14.71 0.07 29.38
CA VAL A 48 14.80 -1.03 30.32
C VAL A 48 13.71 -0.85 31.39
N VAL A 49 12.74 -1.75 31.45
CA VAL A 49 11.58 -1.64 32.35
C VAL A 49 11.55 -2.83 33.29
N PRO A 50 11.72 -2.63 34.62
CA PRO A 50 11.34 -3.63 35.60
C PRO A 50 9.82 -3.61 35.80
N HIS A 51 9.17 -4.77 35.82
CA HIS A 51 7.75 -4.84 36.16
C HIS A 51 7.52 -4.52 37.65
N ASP A 52 6.44 -3.81 37.94
CA ASP A 52 6.36 -2.87 39.07
C ASP A 52 6.08 -3.48 40.46
N ASN A 53 5.65 -4.74 40.55
CA ASN A 53 5.17 -5.28 41.82
C ASN A 53 6.22 -5.99 42.68
N ASP A 54 7.31 -6.55 42.12
CA ASP A 54 8.25 -7.39 42.90
C ASP A 54 9.73 -6.97 42.82
N ALA A 55 10.16 -6.25 41.78
CA ALA A 55 11.57 -5.84 41.63
C ALA A 55 11.98 -4.74 42.65
N THR A 56 13.16 -4.88 43.25
CA THR A 56 13.74 -3.92 44.22
C THR A 56 15.08 -3.32 43.77
N LYS A 57 15.73 -3.89 42.75
CA LYS A 57 17.01 -3.43 42.20
C LYS A 57 17.13 -3.78 40.71
N VAL A 58 17.73 -2.89 39.91
CA VAL A 58 18.06 -3.13 38.49
C VAL A 58 19.51 -2.71 38.19
N GLU A 59 20.27 -3.57 37.51
CA GLU A 59 21.66 -3.36 37.08
C GLU A 59 21.75 -3.48 35.56
N ILE A 60 22.31 -2.48 34.86
CA ILE A 60 22.40 -2.39 33.40
C ILE A 60 23.86 -2.23 32.99
N SER A 61 24.27 -2.83 31.86
CA SER A 61 25.60 -2.68 31.27
C SER A 61 25.53 -2.53 29.74
N TYR A 62 26.28 -1.58 29.18
CA TYR A 62 26.40 -1.34 27.74
C TYR A 62 27.85 -0.98 27.34
N THR A 63 28.17 -1.00 26.05
CA THR A 63 29.49 -0.57 25.54
C THR A 63 29.38 0.82 24.93
N ASP A 64 30.24 1.74 25.34
CA ASP A 64 30.27 3.09 24.78
C ASP A 64 31.01 3.16 23.43
N ASN A 65 30.86 4.29 22.74
CA ASN A 65 31.49 4.57 21.45
C ASN A 65 33.03 4.48 21.46
N GLY A 66 33.66 4.62 22.64
CA GLY A 66 35.09 4.40 22.83
C GLY A 66 35.50 2.93 23.01
N GLY A 67 34.53 2.01 23.03
CA GLY A 67 34.72 0.58 23.27
C GLY A 67 34.79 0.20 24.75
N ASN A 68 34.44 1.08 25.69
CA ASN A 68 34.51 0.80 27.12
C ASN A 68 33.16 0.33 27.66
N THR A 69 33.16 -0.59 28.63
CA THR A 69 31.93 -1.04 29.30
C THR A 69 31.47 -0.03 30.34
N GLN A 70 30.19 0.35 30.30
CA GLN A 70 29.55 1.26 31.23
C GLN A 70 28.41 0.59 31.99
N THR A 71 28.26 0.89 33.27
CA THR A 71 27.20 0.31 34.13
C THR A 71 26.26 1.37 34.70
N ILE A 72 25.00 0.98 34.95
CA ILE A 72 23.97 1.76 35.64
C ILE A 72 23.32 0.87 36.70
N THR A 73 23.22 1.33 37.95
CA THR A 73 22.50 0.60 39.01
C THR A 73 21.42 1.48 39.63
N VAL A 74 20.19 0.97 39.74
CA VAL A 74 19.04 1.65 40.37
C VAL A 74 18.39 0.75 41.43
N VAL A 75 17.87 1.34 42.50
CA VAL A 75 17.30 0.64 43.67
C VAL A 75 15.96 1.27 44.11
N LYS A 76 15.02 0.45 44.58
CA LYS A 76 13.69 0.87 45.03
C LYS A 76 13.72 1.23 46.52
N ASN A 77 13.45 2.48 46.85
CA ASN A 77 13.36 2.98 48.22
C ASN A 77 11.89 2.99 48.69
N PRO A 78 11.55 2.40 49.87
CA PRO A 78 10.18 2.37 50.38
C PRO A 78 9.52 3.74 50.59
N SER A 79 10.31 4.81 50.70
CA SER A 79 9.83 6.17 51.02
C SER A 79 9.90 7.17 49.86
N ALA A 80 10.61 6.84 48.78
CA ALA A 80 10.97 7.80 47.72
C ALA A 80 10.87 7.26 46.28
N GLY A 81 10.44 6.01 46.08
CA GLY A 81 10.41 5.37 44.76
C GLY A 81 11.78 4.87 44.31
N TRP A 82 11.97 4.71 43.00
CA TRP A 82 13.22 4.25 42.41
C TRP A 82 14.27 5.36 42.33
N VAL A 83 15.50 5.06 42.76
CA VAL A 83 16.63 6.01 42.78
C VAL A 83 17.90 5.36 42.23
N VAL A 84 18.80 6.17 41.66
CA VAL A 84 20.13 5.71 41.20
C VAL A 84 21.02 5.40 42.40
N ASP A 85 21.69 4.24 42.39
CA ASP A 85 22.69 3.89 43.40
C ASP A 85 23.96 4.72 43.19
N SER A 86 24.20 5.66 44.12
CA SER A 86 25.33 6.59 44.12
C SER A 86 26.58 6.02 44.79
N THR A 87 26.58 4.75 45.17
CA THR A 87 27.77 4.07 45.71
C THR A 87 28.89 4.06 44.65
N PRO A 88 30.11 4.52 44.97
CA PRO A 88 31.21 4.57 44.01
C PRO A 88 31.44 3.21 43.31
N GLY A 89 31.45 3.22 41.97
CA GLY A 89 31.68 2.03 41.14
C GLY A 89 30.42 1.24 40.76
N LYS A 90 29.23 1.61 41.22
CA LYS A 90 27.95 0.95 40.83
C LYS A 90 27.30 1.53 39.57
N THR A 91 27.47 2.83 39.36
CA THR A 91 27.06 3.52 38.14
C THR A 91 28.28 4.24 37.58
N THR A 92 28.78 3.78 36.42
CA THR A 92 29.93 4.39 35.71
C THR A 92 29.50 5.22 34.50
N ALA A 93 28.26 5.01 34.02
CA ALA A 93 27.69 5.77 32.92
C ALA A 93 27.69 7.29 33.23
N PRO A 94 28.15 8.15 32.30
CA PRO A 94 28.21 9.59 32.52
C PRO A 94 26.82 10.23 32.65
N THR A 95 26.75 11.33 33.38
CA THR A 95 25.50 12.10 33.57
C THR A 95 24.98 12.58 32.21
N GLY A 96 23.79 12.09 31.82
CA GLY A 96 23.17 12.38 30.52
C GLY A 96 23.06 11.16 29.57
N ALA A 97 23.80 10.07 29.83
CA ALA A 97 23.73 8.86 29.01
C ALA A 97 22.45 8.02 29.21
N PHE A 98 21.70 8.30 30.28
CA PHE A 98 20.44 7.62 30.59
C PHE A 98 19.48 8.51 31.40
N LYS A 99 18.18 8.15 31.40
CA LYS A 99 17.13 8.75 32.24
C LYS A 99 16.43 7.67 33.06
N LEU A 100 16.13 7.96 34.34
CA LEU A 100 15.35 7.08 35.24
C LEU A 100 13.98 7.70 35.51
N ASP A 101 12.91 6.92 35.37
CA ASP A 101 11.59 7.23 35.91
C ASP A 101 11.50 6.75 37.38
N PRO A 102 11.37 7.66 38.36
CA PRO A 102 11.36 7.32 39.77
C PRO A 102 10.10 6.57 40.23
N HIS A 103 9.02 6.53 39.43
CA HIS A 103 7.80 5.82 39.80
C HIS A 103 7.81 4.37 39.28
N SER A 104 8.13 4.17 38.01
CA SER A 104 8.12 2.86 37.36
C SER A 104 9.44 2.09 37.49
N GLY A 105 10.56 2.77 37.74
CA GLY A 105 11.89 2.15 37.71
C GLY A 105 12.46 1.99 36.31
N LYS A 106 11.76 2.50 35.28
CA LYS A 106 12.19 2.47 33.89
C LYS A 106 13.47 3.29 33.68
N VAL A 107 14.45 2.71 33.00
CA VAL A 107 15.70 3.36 32.59
C VAL A 107 15.77 3.42 31.06
N THR A 108 15.91 4.61 30.49
CA THR A 108 16.10 4.80 29.04
C THR A 108 17.55 5.16 28.75
N ILE A 109 18.23 4.38 27.89
CA ILE A 109 19.62 4.56 27.46
C ILE A 109 19.64 5.25 26.08
N SER A 110 20.53 6.23 25.91
CA SER A 110 20.67 7.00 24.67
C SER A 110 21.44 6.23 23.58
N ASP A 111 21.05 6.40 22.32
CA ASP A 111 21.74 5.84 21.13
C ASP A 111 23.21 6.29 21.06
N ASP A 112 23.44 7.62 21.19
CA ASP A 112 24.77 8.26 21.23
C ASP A 112 25.70 7.75 22.33
N ALA A 113 25.16 7.07 23.35
CA ALA A 113 25.95 6.50 24.43
C ALA A 113 26.45 5.09 24.11
N THR A 114 25.85 4.41 23.13
CA THR A 114 26.15 3.02 22.77
C THR A 114 26.95 2.95 21.48
N LYS A 115 27.91 2.03 21.42
CA LYS A 115 28.54 1.65 20.16
C LYS A 115 27.58 0.77 19.37
N ASP A 116 27.40 1.07 18.08
CA ASP A 116 26.48 0.34 17.21
C ASP A 116 26.68 -1.19 17.30
N ASN A 117 25.58 -1.94 17.30
CA ASN A 117 25.53 -3.41 17.42
C ASN A 117 26.22 -3.99 18.68
N THR A 118 26.48 -3.18 19.72
CA THR A 118 26.99 -3.73 20.99
C THR A 118 25.87 -4.09 21.95
N PRO A 119 26.03 -5.14 22.79
CA PRO A 119 25.00 -5.56 23.72
C PRO A 119 24.71 -4.52 24.81
N VAL A 120 23.42 -4.38 25.10
CA VAL A 120 22.88 -3.78 26.31
C VAL A 120 22.27 -4.91 27.13
N THR A 121 22.83 -5.14 28.32
CA THR A 121 22.35 -6.17 29.25
C THR A 121 21.72 -5.51 30.47
N ALA A 122 20.70 -6.13 31.04
CA ALA A 122 20.09 -5.68 32.29
C ALA A 122 19.70 -6.86 33.19
N LYS A 123 19.69 -6.62 34.50
CA LYS A 123 19.35 -7.58 35.54
C LYS A 123 18.46 -6.94 36.59
N ALA A 124 17.24 -7.44 36.77
CA ALA A 124 16.35 -7.11 37.89
C ALA A 124 16.54 -8.09 39.06
N THR A 125 16.33 -7.63 40.29
CA THR A 125 16.38 -8.44 41.52
C THR A 125 15.25 -8.04 42.48
N ASP A 126 14.50 -9.00 43.03
CA ASP A 126 13.45 -8.75 44.02
C ASP A 126 13.95 -8.68 45.47
N GLY A 127 13.05 -8.48 46.43
CA GLY A 127 13.36 -8.42 47.86
C GLY A 127 13.72 -9.77 48.49
N ALA A 128 13.43 -10.89 47.82
CA ALA A 128 13.78 -12.25 48.25
C ALA A 128 15.13 -12.72 47.67
N GLY A 129 15.69 -11.99 46.70
CA GLY A 129 16.96 -12.27 46.02
C GLY A 129 16.81 -13.02 44.68
N ASN A 130 15.59 -13.21 44.17
CA ASN A 130 15.36 -13.79 42.84
C ASN A 130 15.74 -12.77 41.77
N THR A 131 16.24 -13.24 40.61
CA THR A 131 16.77 -12.37 39.57
C THR A 131 16.26 -12.71 38.18
N ALA A 132 16.00 -11.68 37.38
CA ALA A 132 15.71 -11.80 35.96
C ALA A 132 16.76 -11.03 35.16
N THR A 133 17.17 -11.57 34.02
CA THR A 133 18.16 -10.94 33.13
C THR A 133 17.57 -10.80 31.75
N GLY A 134 17.84 -9.68 31.09
CA GLY A 134 17.53 -9.47 29.69
C GLY A 134 18.69 -8.83 28.95
N GLU A 135 18.74 -9.04 27.64
CA GLU A 135 19.77 -8.51 26.76
C GLU A 135 19.10 -8.05 25.47
N THR A 136 19.59 -6.94 24.94
CA THR A 136 19.25 -6.45 23.61
C THR A 136 20.49 -5.84 22.95
N THR A 137 20.38 -5.44 21.69
CA THR A 137 21.47 -4.81 20.94
C THR A 137 21.01 -3.44 20.47
N SER A 138 21.91 -2.45 20.48
CA SER A 138 21.62 -1.16 19.81
C SER A 138 21.57 -1.39 18.29
N PRO A 139 20.47 -1.04 17.58
CA PRO A 139 20.30 -1.40 16.16
C PRO A 139 21.15 -0.56 15.17
N ASP A 140 21.76 -1.22 14.17
CA ASP A 140 22.54 -0.63 13.04
C ASP A 140 21.70 -0.54 11.75
N LYS A 141 21.60 0.65 11.11
CA LYS A 141 20.83 0.88 9.88
C LYS A 141 21.54 1.83 8.91
N PHE A 142 21.32 1.61 7.60
CA PHE A 142 21.66 2.60 6.56
C PHE A 142 21.01 3.94 6.89
N THR A 143 21.81 5.02 6.84
CA THR A 143 21.34 6.40 6.94
C THR A 143 21.48 7.03 5.57
N ILE A 144 20.39 7.53 5.01
CA ILE A 144 20.40 8.27 3.75
C ILE A 144 20.21 9.75 4.09
N LYS A 145 21.24 10.55 3.88
CA LYS A 145 21.23 12.01 4.10
C LYS A 145 21.34 12.71 2.75
N PHE A 146 20.44 13.64 2.47
CA PHE A 146 20.57 14.48 1.27
C PHE A 146 21.53 15.63 1.58
N ASN A 147 22.26 16.16 0.58
CA ASN A 147 23.37 17.08 0.84
C ASN A 147 23.00 18.39 1.56
N ASP A 148 21.72 18.77 1.62
CA ASP A 148 21.22 19.96 2.33
C ASP A 148 20.42 19.60 3.60
N ASP A 149 20.50 18.35 4.06
CA ASP A 149 19.94 17.89 5.34
C ASP A 149 20.89 18.26 6.50
N ALA A 150 20.62 19.41 7.14
CA ALA A 150 21.45 19.96 8.21
C ALA A 150 21.27 19.27 9.58
N ASP A 151 20.19 18.51 9.80
CA ASP A 151 19.87 17.92 11.10
C ASP A 151 20.14 16.40 11.17
N GLY A 152 20.38 15.77 10.01
CA GLY A 152 20.83 14.40 9.91
C GLY A 152 19.76 13.35 10.24
N ASN A 153 18.48 13.76 10.33
CA ASN A 153 17.36 12.86 10.61
C ASN A 153 16.73 12.25 9.35
N GLY A 154 17.24 12.58 8.16
CA GLY A 154 16.74 12.06 6.88
C GLY A 154 15.42 12.69 6.42
N THR A 155 14.97 13.77 7.07
CA THR A 155 13.75 14.53 6.76
C THR A 155 14.11 16.00 6.63
N ILE A 156 14.20 16.50 5.39
CA ILE A 156 14.39 17.93 5.14
C ILE A 156 13.15 18.68 5.61
N THR A 157 13.24 19.36 6.77
CA THR A 157 12.17 20.20 7.29
C THR A 157 12.27 21.59 6.65
N ARG A 158 11.46 21.82 5.60
CA ARG A 158 11.14 23.13 5.02
C ARG A 158 12.34 24.09 4.87
N GLY A 159 13.30 23.70 4.06
CA GLY A 159 14.36 24.58 3.63
C GLY A 159 15.27 23.85 2.65
N GLU A 160 15.46 24.44 1.47
CA GLU A 160 16.59 24.14 0.58
C GLU A 160 16.45 22.85 -0.25
N ASN A 161 15.67 22.94 -1.34
CA ASN A 161 16.15 22.62 -2.69
C ASN A 161 15.09 22.91 -3.74
N TYR A 162 15.52 23.43 -4.89
CA TYR A 162 14.70 23.69 -6.08
C TYR A 162 15.38 23.02 -7.28
N ALA A 163 14.64 22.28 -8.10
CA ALA A 163 15.21 21.49 -9.18
C ALA A 163 14.48 21.75 -10.51
N GLU A 164 15.19 22.23 -11.53
CA GLU A 164 14.71 22.24 -12.91
C GLU A 164 14.63 20.80 -13.48
N ASP A 165 13.88 20.62 -14.57
CA ASP A 165 13.86 19.36 -15.33
C ASP A 165 15.28 19.03 -15.82
N GLY A 166 15.88 17.95 -15.29
CA GLY A 166 17.27 17.56 -15.54
C GLY A 166 18.32 18.01 -14.51
N ALA A 167 17.94 18.67 -13.42
CA ALA A 167 18.86 19.03 -12.33
C ALA A 167 19.36 17.78 -11.57
N LYS A 168 20.63 17.80 -11.13
CA LYS A 168 21.28 16.69 -10.42
C LYS A 168 21.34 16.95 -8.92
N ALA A 169 20.71 16.07 -8.14
CA ALA A 169 20.79 16.11 -6.68
C ALA A 169 21.63 14.95 -6.15
N THR A 170 22.26 15.14 -4.99
CA THR A 170 23.17 14.16 -4.40
C THR A 170 22.79 13.78 -2.96
N ALA A 171 22.92 12.49 -2.64
CA ALA A 171 22.70 11.96 -1.30
C ALA A 171 23.93 11.19 -0.82
N THR A 172 24.21 11.27 0.48
CA THR A 172 25.21 10.49 1.19
C THR A 172 24.53 9.31 1.88
N ILE A 173 25.00 8.11 1.61
CA ILE A 173 24.50 6.86 2.19
C ILE A 173 25.56 6.34 3.14
N SER A 174 25.25 6.26 4.43
CA SER A 174 26.17 5.67 5.41
C SER A 174 26.30 4.17 5.18
N ILE A 175 27.51 3.67 5.41
CA ILE A 175 27.82 2.25 5.31
C ILE A 175 27.57 1.65 6.68
N PRO A 176 26.56 0.77 6.85
CA PRO A 176 26.27 0.17 8.13
C PRO A 176 27.47 -0.63 8.63
N ASN A 177 27.62 -0.72 9.94
CA ASN A 177 28.72 -1.46 10.55
C ASN A 177 28.70 -2.96 10.15
N LEU A 178 27.51 -3.49 9.81
CA LEU A 178 27.31 -4.84 9.29
C LEU A 178 27.95 -5.13 7.91
N ALA A 179 28.26 -4.13 7.09
CA ALA A 179 28.92 -4.34 5.79
C ALA A 179 30.35 -4.90 5.96
N LYS A 180 30.72 -5.94 5.19
CA LYS A 180 32.05 -6.59 5.21
C LYS A 180 32.91 -6.17 4.02
N ASP A 181 34.20 -6.49 4.04
CA ASP A 181 35.05 -6.34 2.85
C ASP A 181 34.48 -7.17 1.68
N GLY A 182 34.27 -6.54 0.53
CA GLY A 182 33.60 -7.10 -0.65
C GLY A 182 32.07 -7.02 -0.67
N SER A 183 31.42 -6.47 0.37
CA SER A 183 29.95 -6.33 0.41
C SER A 183 29.43 -5.42 -0.70
N LYS A 184 28.31 -5.80 -1.32
CA LYS A 184 27.65 -5.00 -2.36
C LYS A 184 26.42 -4.28 -1.81
N ILE A 185 26.37 -2.97 -1.99
CA ILE A 185 25.23 -2.12 -1.64
C ILE A 185 24.49 -1.79 -2.95
N HIS A 186 23.20 -2.11 -3.01
CA HIS A 186 22.31 -1.80 -4.11
C HIS A 186 21.53 -0.52 -3.77
N VAL A 187 21.63 0.49 -4.63
CA VAL A 187 20.91 1.76 -4.47
C VAL A 187 19.91 1.91 -5.60
N ILE A 188 18.64 2.06 -5.23
CA ILE A 188 17.48 2.12 -6.12
C ILE A 188 16.70 3.39 -5.84
N GLY A 189 16.43 4.19 -6.88
CA GLY A 189 15.64 5.41 -6.74
C GLY A 189 15.22 5.96 -8.11
N THR A 190 14.64 7.16 -8.12
CA THR A 190 14.27 7.81 -9.39
C THR A 190 15.51 8.06 -10.23
N GLY A 191 15.67 7.34 -11.34
CA GLY A 191 16.83 7.48 -12.24
C GLY A 191 18.14 6.82 -11.76
N ILE A 192 18.15 6.16 -10.59
CA ILE A 192 19.31 5.41 -10.06
C ILE A 192 18.96 3.94 -9.95
N ASN A 193 19.85 3.08 -10.46
CA ASN A 193 19.85 1.65 -10.21
C ASN A 193 21.29 1.13 -10.33
N ASP A 194 22.09 1.35 -9.28
CA ASP A 194 23.54 1.10 -9.28
C ASP A 194 23.98 0.28 -8.06
N TYR A 195 25.12 -0.39 -8.22
CA TYR A 195 25.75 -1.23 -7.19
C TYR A 195 27.12 -0.69 -6.77
N TYR A 196 27.43 -0.81 -5.48
CA TYR A 196 28.67 -0.32 -4.88
C TYR A 196 29.34 -1.42 -4.06
N THR A 197 30.63 -1.66 -4.27
CA THR A 197 31.40 -2.70 -3.55
C THR A 197 32.27 -2.07 -2.46
N VAL A 198 31.99 -2.38 -1.20
CA VAL A 198 32.69 -1.83 -0.03
C VAL A 198 33.97 -2.62 0.25
N HIS A 199 35.07 -1.93 0.52
CA HIS A 199 36.31 -2.54 0.97
C HIS A 199 36.74 -2.05 2.36
N LYS A 200 37.07 -2.96 3.27
CA LYS A 200 37.42 -2.67 4.68
C LYS A 200 38.82 -3.18 5.02
N ASP A 201 39.50 -2.51 5.94
CA ASP A 201 40.74 -3.01 6.52
C ASP A 201 40.49 -4.12 7.56
N ALA A 202 41.57 -4.74 8.03
CA ALA A 202 41.51 -5.79 9.05
C ALA A 202 40.95 -5.32 10.42
N SER A 203 40.82 -4.00 10.65
CA SER A 203 40.24 -3.42 11.86
C SER A 203 38.74 -3.09 11.71
N GLY A 204 38.16 -3.33 10.53
CA GLY A 204 36.76 -3.06 10.22
C GLY A 204 36.48 -1.65 9.71
N ASN A 205 37.50 -0.82 9.49
CA ASN A 205 37.33 0.52 8.94
C ASN A 205 37.18 0.45 7.42
N VAL A 206 36.30 1.28 6.85
CA VAL A 206 36.17 1.36 5.39
C VAL A 206 37.40 2.04 4.79
N THR A 207 37.98 1.39 3.79
CA THR A 207 39.20 1.87 3.08
C THR A 207 38.88 2.42 1.69
N SER A 208 37.89 1.83 1.01
CA SER A 208 37.40 2.32 -0.28
C SER A 208 36.02 1.73 -0.59
N VAL A 209 35.30 2.33 -1.52
CA VAL A 209 34.04 1.81 -2.04
C VAL A 209 34.02 2.01 -3.55
N ILE A 210 33.87 0.93 -4.32
CA ILE A 210 34.02 0.93 -5.77
C ILE A 210 32.64 0.90 -6.45
N ASP A 211 32.39 1.86 -7.33
CA ASP A 211 31.16 1.92 -8.14
C ASP A 211 31.16 0.90 -9.31
N THR A 212 30.03 0.76 -10.01
CA THR A 212 29.90 -0.12 -11.19
C THR A 212 30.84 0.22 -12.35
N LYS A 213 31.46 1.40 -12.34
CA LYS A 213 32.40 1.90 -13.36
C LYS A 213 33.87 1.74 -12.93
N GLY A 214 34.13 1.20 -11.73
CA GLY A 214 35.46 0.95 -11.20
C GLY A 214 36.11 2.14 -10.47
N ASN A 215 35.35 3.20 -10.16
CA ASN A 215 35.87 4.38 -9.44
C ASN A 215 35.67 4.21 -7.93
N ASN A 216 36.61 4.73 -7.14
CA ASN A 216 36.43 4.83 -5.69
C ASN A 216 35.56 6.07 -5.35
N VAL A 217 34.40 5.83 -4.77
CA VAL A 217 33.38 6.84 -4.41
C VAL A 217 33.22 7.00 -2.89
N PHE A 218 34.14 6.44 -2.11
CA PHE A 218 34.18 6.59 -0.66
C PHE A 218 34.47 8.03 -0.25
N ASP A 219 33.68 8.59 0.65
CA ASP A 219 33.79 9.99 1.07
C ASP A 219 34.77 10.23 2.24
N GLY A 220 35.22 9.16 2.90
CA GLY A 220 36.19 9.21 4.01
C GLY A 220 35.58 9.09 5.40
N ASP A 221 34.26 9.26 5.56
CA ASP A 221 33.54 9.27 6.84
C ASP A 221 32.52 8.11 6.92
N ASN A 222 32.93 6.92 6.47
CA ASN A 222 32.09 5.71 6.39
C ASN A 222 30.83 5.85 5.51
N GLY A 223 30.83 6.70 4.47
CA GLY A 223 29.70 6.89 3.55
C GLY A 223 30.05 6.79 2.04
N ILE A 224 29.01 6.74 1.20
CA ILE A 224 29.10 6.89 -0.27
C ILE A 224 28.18 8.01 -0.76
N LYS A 225 28.63 8.76 -1.78
CA LYS A 225 27.81 9.80 -2.44
C LYS A 225 27.20 9.28 -3.73
N VAL A 226 25.89 9.42 -3.88
CA VAL A 226 25.13 9.04 -5.07
C VAL A 226 24.44 10.26 -5.68
N SER A 227 24.34 10.33 -7.01
CA SER A 227 23.69 11.44 -7.74
C SER A 227 22.50 10.92 -8.55
N TYR A 228 21.37 11.63 -8.54
CA TYR A 228 20.19 11.33 -9.38
C TYR A 228 19.76 12.54 -10.20
N ASP A 229 19.09 12.26 -11.33
CA ASP A 229 18.55 13.27 -12.26
C ASP A 229 17.03 13.41 -12.07
N TYR A 230 16.54 14.65 -11.98
CA TYR A 230 15.12 14.99 -11.74
C TYR A 230 14.29 15.12 -13.05
N ASN A 231 12.97 14.84 -13.05
CA ASN A 231 12.10 14.97 -14.25
C ASN A 231 10.83 15.85 -14.08
N HIS A 232 10.37 16.48 -15.17
CA HIS A 232 9.29 17.48 -15.23
C HIS A 232 7.96 17.06 -14.58
N TYR A 233 7.62 15.77 -14.61
CA TYR A 233 6.37 15.26 -14.04
C TYR A 233 6.36 15.29 -12.50
N GLN A 234 7.53 15.20 -11.87
CA GLN A 234 7.65 15.18 -10.42
C GLN A 234 7.58 16.61 -9.83
N THR A 235 8.09 17.63 -10.53
CA THR A 235 8.06 19.05 -10.12
C THR A 235 6.68 19.66 -10.20
N ALA A 236 5.93 19.33 -11.27
CA ALA A 236 4.62 19.91 -11.52
C ALA A 236 3.56 19.47 -10.49
N LEU A 237 3.72 18.27 -9.90
CA LEU A 237 2.74 17.65 -9.01
C LEU A 237 3.16 17.62 -7.53
N GLY A 238 4.40 17.99 -7.22
CA GLY A 238 4.91 17.96 -5.83
C GLY A 238 5.09 16.55 -5.27
N ASN A 239 5.36 15.57 -6.14
CA ASN A 239 5.55 14.17 -5.76
C ASN A 239 6.93 13.96 -5.13
N SER A 240 7.00 13.17 -4.07
CA SER A 240 8.27 12.87 -3.39
C SER A 240 9.20 12.01 -4.26
N ALA A 241 10.48 12.36 -4.33
CA ALA A 241 11.51 11.49 -4.90
C ALA A 241 12.08 10.59 -3.80
N SER A 242 12.10 9.27 -4.00
CA SER A 242 12.63 8.31 -3.02
C SER A 242 13.96 7.68 -3.45
N ILE A 243 14.86 7.51 -2.47
CA ILE A 243 16.07 6.69 -2.59
C ILE A 243 15.96 5.56 -1.58
N THR A 244 16.21 4.36 -2.07
CA THR A 244 16.33 3.14 -1.29
C THR A 244 17.77 2.65 -1.35
N ALA A 245 18.35 2.29 -0.21
CA ALA A 245 19.62 1.57 -0.14
C ALA A 245 19.40 0.21 0.54
N GLU A 246 19.95 -0.83 -0.06
CA GLU A 246 19.85 -2.22 0.37
C GLU A 246 21.22 -2.89 0.33
N LEU A 247 21.56 -3.67 1.36
CA LEU A 247 22.76 -4.50 1.34
C LEU A 247 22.40 -5.83 0.68
N GLU A 248 23.04 -6.14 -0.46
CA GLU A 248 22.67 -7.27 -1.32
C GLU A 248 22.72 -8.61 -0.55
N GLY A 249 21.62 -9.36 -0.59
CA GLY A 249 21.48 -10.62 0.15
C GLY A 249 21.01 -10.48 1.61
N THR A 250 20.50 -9.32 2.03
CA THR A 250 19.95 -9.06 3.38
C THR A 250 18.62 -8.28 3.34
N SER A 251 17.80 -8.35 4.39
CA SER A 251 16.53 -7.61 4.49
C SER A 251 16.68 -6.14 4.95
N LEU A 252 17.91 -5.65 5.12
CA LEU A 252 18.18 -4.32 5.63
C LEU A 252 17.99 -3.28 4.52
N LYS A 253 16.87 -2.57 4.59
CA LYS A 253 16.48 -1.52 3.66
C LYS A 253 16.28 -0.21 4.42
N ALA A 254 16.97 0.84 4.00
CA ALA A 254 16.60 2.21 4.35
C ALA A 254 15.97 2.90 3.15
N THR A 255 14.87 3.61 3.39
CA THR A 255 14.20 4.42 2.39
C THR A 255 14.07 5.82 2.95
N SER A 256 14.53 6.82 2.20
CA SER A 256 14.24 8.22 2.48
C SER A 256 13.65 8.89 1.24
N SER A 257 12.85 9.92 1.45
CA SER A 257 12.22 10.68 0.38
C SER A 257 12.28 12.17 0.63
N VAL A 258 12.59 12.96 -0.40
CA VAL A 258 12.58 14.42 -0.36
C VAL A 258 11.38 14.95 -1.15
N LYS A 259 10.70 15.94 -0.58
CA LYS A 259 9.58 16.65 -1.21
C LYS A 259 10.00 18.10 -1.52
N PHE A 260 9.77 18.53 -2.75
CA PHE A 260 10.06 19.88 -3.24
C PHE A 260 8.77 20.72 -3.21
N GLU A 261 8.83 21.97 -2.71
CA GLU A 261 7.67 22.86 -2.61
C GLU A 261 7.72 23.99 -3.66
N ASN A 262 6.62 24.20 -4.41
CA ASN A 262 6.49 25.29 -5.39
C ASN A 262 6.24 26.64 -4.71
N VAL A 263 6.82 27.74 -5.23
CA VAL A 263 6.61 29.12 -4.74
C VAL A 263 5.12 29.46 -4.68
N GLY A 264 4.66 30.04 -3.56
CA GLY A 264 3.25 30.43 -3.36
C GLY A 264 2.87 31.69 -4.16
N LYS A 265 1.56 32.02 -4.23
CA LYS A 265 1.11 33.31 -4.79
C LYS A 265 1.25 34.42 -3.75
N ALA A 266 1.72 35.60 -4.17
CA ALA A 266 1.65 36.81 -3.36
C ALA A 266 0.20 37.28 -3.16
N GLU A 267 -0.13 37.65 -1.92
CA GLU A 267 -1.39 38.33 -1.60
C GLU A 267 -1.21 39.84 -1.82
N VAL A 268 -2.15 40.48 -2.50
CA VAL A 268 -2.13 41.94 -2.70
C VAL A 268 -3.29 42.55 -1.96
N LYS A 269 -2.97 43.47 -1.04
CA LYS A 269 -3.95 44.28 -0.31
C LYS A 269 -3.58 45.74 -0.53
N PHE A 270 -4.55 46.57 -0.83
CA PHE A 270 -4.29 48.00 -0.89
C PHE A 270 -4.61 48.61 0.47
N VAL A 271 -3.71 49.46 0.96
CA VAL A 271 -3.77 50.01 2.31
C VAL A 271 -3.51 51.52 2.26
N GLU A 272 -4.16 52.26 3.14
CA GLU A 272 -3.83 53.66 3.41
C GLU A 272 -2.75 53.69 4.50
N LEU A 273 -1.66 54.41 4.24
CA LEU A 273 -0.55 54.56 5.17
C LEU A 273 -0.50 56.00 5.69
N ASP A 274 -0.10 56.18 6.95
CA ASP A 274 0.20 57.51 7.49
C ASP A 274 1.55 58.03 6.95
N GLU A 275 1.87 59.28 7.29
CA GLU A 275 3.15 59.94 6.95
C GLU A 275 4.40 59.20 7.51
N HIS A 276 4.20 58.21 8.39
CA HIS A 276 5.24 57.38 9.00
C HIS A 276 5.26 55.94 8.46
N GLY A 277 4.40 55.58 7.50
CA GLY A 277 4.31 54.25 6.88
C GLY A 277 3.48 53.21 7.63
N ASN A 278 2.70 53.62 8.65
CA ASN A 278 1.82 52.73 9.40
C ASN A 278 0.44 52.62 8.75
N VAL A 279 -0.19 51.44 8.82
CA VAL A 279 -1.54 51.20 8.24
C VAL A 279 -2.60 51.95 9.04
N LEU A 280 -3.35 52.83 8.39
CA LEU A 280 -4.31 53.72 9.04
C LEU A 280 -5.71 53.11 9.30
N ASN A 281 -6.09 52.03 8.62
CA ASN A 281 -7.22 51.16 8.98
C ASN A 281 -7.26 49.96 8.02
N GLU A 282 -7.49 48.74 8.50
CA GLU A 282 -7.69 47.58 7.61
C GLU A 282 -9.07 47.64 6.95
N LYS A 283 -9.16 48.14 5.72
CA LYS A 283 -10.40 47.99 4.92
C LYS A 283 -10.44 46.60 4.31
N SER A 284 -11.15 45.69 4.96
CA SER A 284 -11.51 44.36 4.43
C SER A 284 -12.42 44.49 3.21
N ASP A 285 -12.05 43.79 2.14
CA ASP A 285 -12.68 43.84 0.81
C ASP A 285 -13.99 43.03 0.77
N GLN A 286 -15.17 43.69 0.67
CA GLN A 286 -16.43 43.14 0.10
C GLN A 286 -17.49 44.26 -0.08
N ILE A 287 -17.83 44.58 -1.35
CA ILE A 287 -19.07 45.17 -1.91
C ILE A 287 -19.47 46.64 -1.56
N THR A 288 -19.35 47.57 -2.53
CA THR A 288 -20.43 48.38 -3.21
C THR A 288 -19.89 49.69 -3.87
N ASN A 289 -20.50 50.07 -5.01
CA ASN A 289 -20.19 51.24 -5.88
C ASN A 289 -20.17 52.62 -5.17
N GLN A 290 -19.08 53.39 -5.28
CA GLN A 290 -19.02 54.85 -5.01
C GLN A 290 -17.87 55.59 -5.76
N ASN A 291 -17.84 56.95 -5.72
CA ASN A 291 -17.07 57.90 -6.57
C ASN A 291 -16.07 58.82 -5.81
N ARG A 292 -14.80 58.93 -6.28
CA ARG A 292 -13.72 59.96 -6.13
C ARG A 292 -13.64 60.90 -4.93
N ASN A 293 -14.73 61.52 -4.50
CA ASN A 293 -14.63 62.78 -3.78
C ASN A 293 -14.31 62.62 -2.29
N THR A 294 -14.42 61.44 -1.69
CA THR A 294 -13.93 61.20 -0.30
C THR A 294 -12.48 60.76 -0.24
N ALA A 295 -11.79 60.68 -1.38
CA ALA A 295 -10.41 60.22 -1.45
C ALA A 295 -9.38 61.35 -1.42
N MET A 296 -9.79 62.62 -1.29
CA MET A 296 -8.92 63.78 -1.49
C MET A 296 -8.54 64.54 -0.20
N LEU A 297 -8.78 63.97 0.98
CA LEU A 297 -8.60 64.65 2.27
C LEU A 297 -7.32 64.32 3.05
N ASP A 298 -6.41 63.51 2.50
CA ASP A 298 -5.08 63.26 3.09
C ASP A 298 -3.93 63.88 2.28
N GLY A 299 -4.21 64.53 1.15
CA GLY A 299 -3.20 65.21 0.34
C GLY A 299 -2.48 64.35 -0.70
N ASP A 300 -2.87 63.08 -0.92
CA ASP A 300 -2.25 62.26 -1.97
C ASP A 300 -3.25 61.40 -2.78
N ILE A 301 -4.14 62.06 -3.53
CA ILE A 301 -5.10 61.37 -4.41
C ILE A 301 -4.46 60.75 -5.68
N ASN A 302 -3.16 60.95 -5.89
CA ASN A 302 -2.48 60.45 -7.08
C ASN A 302 -1.69 59.16 -6.83
N HIS A 303 -1.53 58.73 -5.57
CA HIS A 303 -0.65 57.63 -5.21
C HIS A 303 -1.39 56.59 -4.36
N THR A 304 -1.89 55.54 -4.99
CA THR A 304 -2.39 54.37 -4.24
C THR A 304 -1.19 53.53 -3.82
N THR A 305 -1.10 53.16 -2.54
CA THR A 305 -0.11 52.20 -2.06
C THR A 305 -0.71 50.79 -2.06
N ALA A 306 -0.09 49.89 -2.82
CA ALA A 306 -0.40 48.47 -2.72
C ALA A 306 0.61 47.80 -1.80
N ARG A 307 0.12 47.10 -0.79
CA ARG A 307 0.91 46.22 0.06
C ARG A 307 0.85 44.80 -0.46
N ILE A 308 2.02 44.24 -0.72
CA ILE A 308 2.18 42.91 -1.29
C ILE A 308 2.71 42.02 -0.19
N SER A 309 1.87 41.15 0.34
CA SER A 309 2.28 40.16 1.33
C SER A 309 2.85 38.94 0.61
N LEU A 310 4.14 38.67 0.82
CA LEU A 310 4.80 37.50 0.27
C LEU A 310 4.37 36.23 1.03
N PRO A 311 4.19 35.09 0.33
CA PRO A 311 3.87 33.84 0.99
C PRO A 311 5.06 33.31 1.81
N GLU A 312 4.79 32.46 2.80
CA GLU A 312 5.81 31.96 3.74
C GLU A 312 6.93 31.13 3.07
N ASN A 313 6.70 30.65 1.84
CA ASN A 313 7.61 29.79 1.08
C ASN A 313 8.45 30.53 0.00
N VAL A 314 8.55 31.87 0.05
CA VAL A 314 9.52 32.67 -0.74
C VAL A 314 10.93 32.53 -0.15
N GLN A 315 11.96 32.56 -1.00
CA GLN A 315 13.36 32.28 -0.64
C GLN A 315 14.34 33.42 -0.95
N ASP A 316 15.55 33.31 -0.39
CA ASP A 316 16.68 34.18 -0.73
C ASP A 316 17.03 34.03 -2.23
N GLY A 317 17.15 35.14 -2.95
CA GLY A 317 17.46 35.16 -4.39
C GLY A 317 16.26 35.24 -5.33
N ASP A 318 15.03 35.04 -4.83
CA ASP A 318 13.80 35.15 -5.62
C ASP A 318 13.59 36.58 -6.12
N VAL A 319 13.08 36.73 -7.35
CA VAL A 319 12.74 38.04 -7.91
C VAL A 319 11.22 38.23 -7.93
N VAL A 320 10.76 39.17 -7.11
CA VAL A 320 9.38 39.64 -7.14
C VAL A 320 9.26 40.73 -8.20
N THR A 321 8.49 40.45 -9.24
CA THR A 321 8.14 41.42 -10.28
C THR A 321 6.75 41.96 -10.03
N VAL A 322 6.67 43.27 -9.81
CA VAL A 322 5.41 43.99 -9.66
C VAL A 322 5.14 44.81 -10.90
N LYS A 323 4.04 44.50 -11.57
CA LYS A 323 3.52 45.25 -12.70
C LYS A 323 2.32 46.08 -12.24
N TYR A 324 2.37 47.38 -12.47
CA TYR A 324 1.31 48.29 -12.01
C TYR A 324 1.07 49.42 -13.02
N GLY A 325 -0.14 50.00 -12.98
CA GLY A 325 -0.46 51.15 -13.82
C GLY A 325 -1.03 50.83 -15.21
N TYR A 326 -1.66 49.66 -15.42
CA TYR A 326 -2.30 49.25 -16.69
C TYR A 326 -3.85 49.30 -16.64
N GLY A 327 -4.52 49.48 -17.80
CA GLY A 327 -5.99 49.64 -17.93
C GLY A 327 -6.70 48.52 -18.72
N PRO A 328 -8.05 48.44 -18.72
CA PRO A 328 -8.79 47.39 -19.42
C PRO A 328 -8.88 47.67 -20.92
N ASP A 329 -8.14 46.88 -21.70
CA ASP A 329 -8.07 46.83 -23.17
C ASP A 329 -7.74 48.11 -23.96
N ALA A 330 -7.19 47.90 -25.16
CA ALA A 330 -6.72 48.97 -26.04
C ALA A 330 -7.84 49.87 -26.58
N ALA A 331 -9.10 49.40 -26.58
CA ALA A 331 -10.25 50.17 -27.06
C ALA A 331 -10.66 51.25 -26.05
N SER A 332 -10.46 51.00 -24.77
CA SER A 332 -10.72 51.96 -23.68
C SER A 332 -9.66 53.09 -23.61
N LEU A 333 -8.38 52.76 -23.86
CA LEU A 333 -7.29 53.76 -23.97
C LEU A 333 -7.51 54.75 -25.13
N ALA A 334 -7.96 54.24 -26.29
CA ALA A 334 -8.17 55.06 -27.48
C ALA A 334 -9.35 56.05 -27.35
N LYS A 335 -10.38 55.72 -26.55
CA LYS A 335 -11.55 56.59 -26.31
C LYS A 335 -11.29 57.74 -25.33
N THR A 336 -10.28 57.59 -24.47
CA THR A 336 -10.00 58.51 -23.35
C THR A 336 -8.77 59.39 -23.59
N GLY A 337 -7.99 59.14 -24.65
CA GLY A 337 -6.78 59.91 -24.96
C GLY A 337 -5.59 59.66 -24.03
N GLY A 338 -5.64 58.59 -23.23
CA GLY A 338 -4.61 58.26 -22.24
C GLY A 338 -3.39 57.54 -22.85
N ILE A 339 -2.21 57.86 -22.33
CA ILE A 339 -0.96 57.12 -22.59
C ILE A 339 -0.88 55.86 -21.71
N ASP A 340 -0.25 54.80 -22.22
CA ASP A 340 0.08 53.61 -21.44
C ASP A 340 1.18 53.98 -20.43
N THR A 341 0.88 53.79 -19.14
CA THR A 341 1.77 54.12 -18.02
C THR A 341 2.16 52.87 -17.25
N THR A 342 2.11 51.70 -17.89
CA THR A 342 2.50 50.43 -17.28
C THR A 342 3.95 50.51 -16.83
N ALA A 343 4.19 50.33 -15.53
CA ALA A 343 5.50 50.34 -14.91
C ALA A 343 5.77 48.99 -14.25
N TYR A 344 7.06 48.64 -14.17
CA TYR A 344 7.55 47.44 -13.54
C TYR A 344 8.55 47.81 -12.44
N LYS A 345 8.40 47.20 -11.28
CA LYS A 345 9.41 47.21 -10.21
C LYS A 345 9.82 45.77 -9.92
N TYR A 346 11.11 45.58 -9.67
CA TYR A 346 11.71 44.28 -9.43
C TYR A 346 12.38 44.31 -8.06
N PHE A 347 12.17 43.28 -7.27
CA PHE A 347 12.72 43.16 -5.93
C PHE A 347 13.39 41.79 -5.77
N LEU A 348 14.65 41.78 -5.38
CA LEU A 348 15.40 40.60 -5.01
C LEU A 348 15.15 40.32 -3.52
N VAL A 349 14.69 39.13 -3.19
CA VAL A 349 14.43 38.74 -1.80
C VAL A 349 15.72 38.28 -1.15
N HIS A 350 15.93 38.69 0.10
CA HIS A 350 17.02 38.25 0.94
C HIS A 350 16.47 37.66 2.24
N LYS A 351 16.70 36.36 2.48
CA LYS A 351 16.14 35.63 3.63
C LYS A 351 17.28 35.13 4.51
N ALA A 352 17.29 35.57 5.77
CA ALA A 352 18.28 35.16 6.75
C ALA A 352 17.88 33.83 7.41
N ALA A 353 18.88 33.14 7.98
CA ALA A 353 18.71 31.84 8.62
C ALA A 353 17.76 31.85 9.84
N ASP A 354 17.48 33.02 10.42
CA ASP A 354 16.50 33.19 11.51
C ASP A 354 15.05 33.34 11.02
N GLY A 355 14.82 33.22 9.70
CA GLY A 355 13.53 33.38 9.05
C GLY A 355 13.16 34.83 8.78
N SER A 356 13.99 35.81 9.15
CA SER A 356 13.78 37.21 8.77
C SER A 356 14.02 37.39 7.27
N MET A 357 13.15 38.19 6.64
CA MET A 357 13.25 38.53 5.22
C MET A 357 13.55 40.01 5.08
N THR A 358 14.28 40.37 4.03
CA THR A 358 14.52 41.71 3.52
C THR A 358 14.42 41.68 2.00
N VAL A 359 14.26 42.82 1.34
CA VAL A 359 14.29 42.90 -0.12
C VAL A 359 15.17 44.03 -0.62
N ASP A 360 15.81 43.80 -1.75
CA ASP A 360 16.58 44.79 -2.49
C ASP A 360 15.81 45.14 -3.77
N GLN A 361 15.50 46.41 -4.00
CA GLN A 361 14.95 46.83 -5.29
C GLN A 361 16.06 46.76 -6.34
N ILE A 362 15.84 46.02 -7.43
CA ILE A 362 16.82 45.77 -8.50
C ILE A 362 16.40 46.40 -9.84
N THR A 363 17.33 46.42 -10.80
CA THR A 363 17.17 47.14 -12.07
C THR A 363 16.18 46.48 -13.01
N SER A 364 16.24 45.16 -13.15
CA SER A 364 15.24 44.37 -13.86
C SER A 364 15.24 42.93 -13.35
N ALA A 365 14.36 42.07 -13.88
CA ALA A 365 14.40 40.64 -13.55
C ALA A 365 15.71 39.96 -14.00
N ASP A 366 16.31 40.45 -15.10
CA ASP A 366 17.55 39.88 -15.67
C ASP A 366 18.81 40.59 -15.15
N ASP A 367 18.69 41.84 -14.67
CA ASP A 367 19.78 42.63 -14.09
C ASP A 367 19.51 42.90 -12.60
N LYS A 368 20.05 42.01 -11.77
CA LYS A 368 19.91 42.01 -10.30
C LYS A 368 20.75 43.08 -9.58
N THR A 369 21.31 44.05 -10.30
CA THR A 369 22.05 45.15 -9.67
C THR A 369 21.12 45.93 -8.73
N PRO A 370 21.41 46.01 -7.42
CA PRO A 370 20.57 46.72 -6.47
C PRO A 370 20.54 48.22 -6.75
N ILE A 371 19.34 48.75 -6.96
CA ILE A 371 19.05 50.19 -7.01
C ILE A 371 18.83 50.73 -5.59
N LYS A 372 18.22 49.92 -4.70
CA LYS A 372 17.97 50.29 -3.30
C LYS A 372 17.99 49.04 -2.41
N ALA A 373 18.97 48.93 -1.51
CA ALA A 373 19.20 47.72 -0.72
C ALA A 373 18.63 47.80 0.72
N GLY A 374 18.34 46.64 1.31
CA GLY A 374 18.07 46.44 2.73
C GLY A 374 16.68 46.88 3.19
N LEU A 375 15.65 46.77 2.35
CA LEU A 375 14.28 47.11 2.74
C LEU A 375 13.73 46.00 3.65
N THR A 376 13.43 46.33 4.91
CA THR A 376 12.85 45.41 5.91
C THR A 376 11.32 45.46 5.91
N SER A 377 10.66 44.40 6.36
CA SER A 377 9.21 44.35 6.56
C SER A 377 8.75 45.49 7.48
N THR A 378 7.67 46.19 7.12
CA THR A 378 7.09 47.27 7.93
C THR A 378 6.20 46.79 9.07
N ASN A 379 5.94 45.48 9.21
CA ASN A 379 5.07 44.95 10.25
C ASN A 379 5.90 44.35 11.40
N GLY A 380 5.53 44.70 12.64
CA GLY A 380 6.14 44.17 13.86
C GLY A 380 6.11 42.63 13.94
N ALA A 381 6.92 42.08 14.83
CA ALA A 381 7.20 40.64 14.94
C ALA A 381 5.94 39.75 14.86
N GLY A 382 5.83 38.97 13.78
CA GLY A 382 4.84 37.88 13.62
C GLY A 382 3.99 37.88 12.35
N GLU A 383 4.08 38.89 11.47
CA GLU A 383 3.23 38.98 10.26
C GLU A 383 4.00 38.88 8.93
N LYS A 384 3.33 38.33 7.90
CA LYS A 384 3.84 38.07 6.53
C LYS A 384 4.57 39.31 5.95
N PHE A 385 5.79 39.13 5.42
CA PHE A 385 6.61 40.21 4.86
C PHE A 385 5.85 40.99 3.77
N GLY A 386 5.77 42.32 3.91
CA GLY A 386 5.04 43.22 3.01
C GLY A 386 5.97 44.10 2.17
N ILE A 387 5.79 44.12 0.84
CA ILE A 387 6.38 45.12 -0.06
C ILE A 387 5.34 46.20 -0.34
N ASP A 388 5.63 47.45 0.01
CA ASP A 388 4.76 48.58 -0.28
C ASP A 388 5.17 49.26 -1.60
N ILE A 389 4.22 49.36 -2.52
CA ILE A 389 4.38 50.04 -3.80
C ILE A 389 3.58 51.33 -3.76
N HIS A 390 4.28 52.42 -3.44
CA HIS A 390 3.76 53.77 -3.47
C HIS A 390 3.65 54.30 -4.92
N ASP A 391 2.85 55.35 -5.08
CA ASP A 391 2.78 56.19 -6.28
C ASP A 391 2.18 55.54 -7.54
N MET A 392 1.14 54.70 -7.38
CA MET A 392 0.44 54.13 -8.54
C MET A 392 -0.46 55.15 -9.26
N PRO A 393 -0.29 55.38 -10.59
CA PRO A 393 -1.02 56.40 -11.32
C PRO A 393 -2.51 56.05 -11.55
N THR A 394 -3.41 57.01 -11.31
CA THR A 394 -4.87 56.86 -11.51
C THR A 394 -5.35 57.65 -12.74
N THR A 395 -6.52 57.32 -13.33
CA THR A 395 -7.06 58.02 -14.52
C THR A 395 -8.38 58.75 -14.26
N THR A 396 -8.67 59.74 -15.11
CA THR A 396 -9.70 60.76 -14.91
C THR A 396 -11.02 60.43 -15.62
N TYR A 397 -11.97 59.79 -14.94
CA TYR A 397 -13.40 59.91 -15.27
C TYR A 397 -14.20 60.04 -13.97
N ASN A 398 -15.52 60.26 -14.04
CA ASN A 398 -16.42 60.55 -12.92
C ASN A 398 -16.54 59.45 -11.82
N LEU A 399 -15.54 58.56 -11.71
CA LEU A 399 -15.20 57.58 -10.67
C LEU A 399 -13.66 57.39 -10.74
N THR A 400 -12.92 57.32 -9.63
CA THR A 400 -11.45 57.06 -9.65
C THR A 400 -11.35 55.58 -9.92
N HIS A 401 -10.86 55.23 -11.10
CA HIS A 401 -10.47 53.85 -11.36
C HIS A 401 -8.97 53.78 -11.04
N SER A 402 -8.60 53.05 -10.00
CA SER A 402 -7.19 52.65 -9.83
C SER A 402 -6.82 51.74 -11.01
N ARG A 403 -5.65 51.94 -11.61
CA ARG A 403 -5.12 51.03 -12.62
C ARG A 403 -4.69 49.70 -11.96
N GLY A 404 -4.75 48.59 -12.70
CA GLY A 404 -4.54 47.26 -12.15
C GLY A 404 -3.12 47.05 -11.61
N ILE A 405 -3.00 46.16 -10.62
CA ILE A 405 -1.74 45.60 -10.15
C ILE A 405 -1.73 44.09 -10.40
N GLU A 406 -0.58 43.61 -10.85
CA GLU A 406 -0.25 42.20 -11.03
C GLU A 406 1.12 41.96 -10.38
N VAL A 407 1.23 40.93 -9.55
CA VAL A 407 2.47 40.52 -8.91
C VAL A 407 2.78 39.11 -9.35
N SER A 408 3.99 38.95 -9.88
CA SER A 408 4.58 37.65 -10.20
C SER A 408 5.82 37.46 -9.36
N ILE A 409 5.95 36.29 -8.76
CA ILE A 409 7.19 35.85 -8.13
C ILE A 409 7.85 34.89 -9.10
N LYS A 410 9.08 35.21 -9.48
CA LYS A 410 9.93 34.40 -10.33
C LYS A 410 11.05 33.85 -9.49
N GLY A 411 11.00 32.55 -9.24
CA GLY A 411 12.13 31.83 -8.69
C GLY A 411 13.27 31.82 -9.71
N ASP A 412 14.52 31.81 -9.22
CA ASP A 412 15.69 31.68 -10.09
C ASP A 412 15.73 30.32 -10.82
N ASP A 413 14.88 29.39 -10.40
CA ASP A 413 14.66 28.03 -10.91
C ASP A 413 13.49 27.91 -11.92
N HIS A 414 12.96 29.03 -12.41
CA HIS A 414 11.81 29.09 -13.34
C HIS A 414 10.46 28.57 -12.79
N ALA A 415 10.30 28.44 -11.47
CA ALA A 415 9.01 28.09 -10.83
C ALA A 415 8.05 29.30 -10.70
N ASP A 416 7.69 29.94 -11.82
CA ASP A 416 6.93 31.20 -11.83
C ASP A 416 5.47 31.06 -11.36
N LYS A 417 5.02 31.94 -10.46
CA LYS A 417 3.59 32.10 -10.10
C LYS A 417 3.16 33.57 -10.13
N SER A 418 2.03 33.84 -10.78
CA SER A 418 1.38 35.16 -10.84
C SER A 418 0.04 35.17 -10.10
N ASN A 419 -0.28 36.27 -9.43
CA ASN A 419 -1.64 36.57 -9.00
C ASN A 419 -2.41 37.28 -10.12
N GLY A 420 -3.72 37.01 -10.23
CA GLY A 420 -4.53 37.65 -11.25
C GLY A 420 -4.68 39.16 -11.01
N ASN A 421 -5.09 39.89 -12.05
CA ASN A 421 -5.32 41.34 -11.97
C ASN A 421 -6.28 41.71 -10.83
N THR A 422 -5.85 42.58 -9.92
CA THR A 422 -6.68 43.06 -8.79
C THR A 422 -6.98 44.56 -8.92
N TRP A 423 -8.23 44.97 -8.63
CA TRP A 423 -8.77 46.33 -8.84
C TRP A 423 -9.56 46.85 -7.62
N ILE A 424 -9.57 48.16 -7.36
CA ILE A 424 -10.32 48.79 -6.24
C ILE A 424 -11.18 49.98 -6.70
N PHE A 425 -12.25 50.27 -5.93
CA PHE A 425 -13.14 51.44 -6.03
C PHE A 425 -13.21 52.19 -4.66
N ARG A 426 -13.33 53.54 -4.61
CA ARG A 426 -13.38 54.36 -3.34
C ARG A 426 -14.70 55.17 -3.16
N ASP A 427 -15.07 55.46 -1.90
CA ASP A 427 -16.32 56.16 -1.44
C ASP A 427 -16.43 57.69 -1.77
N SER A 428 -17.65 58.29 -1.69
CA SER A 428 -18.03 59.68 -2.10
C SER A 428 -18.36 60.72 -1.00
N MET A 429 -17.99 62.01 -1.18
CA MET A 429 -18.14 63.11 -0.18
C MET A 429 -19.61 63.52 -0.02
N GLU A 430 -20.12 63.51 1.22
CA GLU A 430 -21.52 63.82 1.53
C GLU A 430 -21.78 65.34 1.56
N ALA A 431 -22.95 65.77 1.07
CA ALA A 431 -23.36 67.19 1.14
C ALA A 431 -23.74 67.61 2.58
N PRO A 432 -23.70 68.92 2.90
CA PRO A 432 -24.23 69.42 4.16
C PRO A 432 -25.68 69.00 4.33
N LYS A 433 -26.06 68.58 5.53
CA LYS A 433 -27.43 68.15 5.81
C LYS A 433 -28.23 69.32 6.35
N VAL A 434 -29.25 69.73 5.62
CA VAL A 434 -30.24 70.71 6.10
C VAL A 434 -31.35 69.97 6.82
N GLU A 435 -31.67 70.38 8.04
CA GLU A 435 -32.75 69.85 8.86
C GLU A 435 -33.59 71.00 9.40
N PHE A 436 -34.91 70.88 9.40
CA PHE A 436 -35.77 71.90 10.00
C PHE A 436 -36.07 71.55 11.45
N ILE A 437 -36.12 72.57 12.30
CA ILE A 437 -36.25 72.41 13.74
C ILE A 437 -37.40 73.22 14.24
N GLU A 438 -38.28 72.54 14.96
CA GLU A 438 -39.42 73.15 15.64
C GLU A 438 -39.50 72.64 17.07
N GLY A 439 -39.37 73.56 18.03
CA GLY A 439 -39.11 73.23 19.44
C GLY A 439 -37.90 72.29 19.63
N ASN A 440 -38.13 71.13 20.28
CA ASN A 440 -37.09 70.12 20.54
C ASN A 440 -37.02 69.00 19.48
N LYS A 441 -37.81 69.08 18.41
CA LYS A 441 -37.85 68.05 17.36
C LYS A 441 -37.09 68.50 16.12
N VAL A 442 -36.27 67.60 15.58
CA VAL A 442 -35.51 67.78 14.34
C VAL A 442 -36.21 66.99 13.23
N TYR A 443 -36.49 67.66 12.11
CA TYR A 443 -37.16 67.09 10.95
C TYR A 443 -36.17 67.00 9.78
N ASN A 444 -35.88 65.77 9.34
CA ASN A 444 -34.94 65.48 8.25
C ASN A 444 -35.69 65.48 6.89
N PRO A 445 -35.27 66.27 5.90
CA PRO A 445 -36.10 66.50 4.72
C PRO A 445 -35.77 65.57 3.54
N SER A 446 -34.83 64.64 3.71
CA SER A 446 -34.19 63.84 2.65
C SER A 446 -35.04 62.67 2.09
N VAL A 447 -36.38 62.68 2.22
CA VAL A 447 -37.23 61.59 1.71
C VAL A 447 -38.29 62.15 0.75
N SER A 448 -37.92 62.27 -0.52
CA SER A 448 -38.83 62.57 -1.63
C SER A 448 -39.29 61.27 -2.30
N GLY A 449 -40.60 61.05 -2.39
CA GLY A 449 -41.14 59.97 -3.24
C GLY A 449 -42.63 59.75 -3.06
N SER A 450 -43.41 60.00 -4.10
CA SER A 450 -44.80 59.58 -4.23
C SER A 450 -44.87 58.06 -4.42
N GLY A 451 -44.89 57.30 -3.32
CA GLY A 451 -45.02 55.84 -3.35
C GLY A 451 -44.97 55.26 -1.95
N SER A 452 -45.78 54.22 -1.70
CA SER A 452 -45.87 53.54 -0.41
C SER A 452 -44.48 53.07 0.06
N GLY A 453 -43.92 53.72 1.09
CA GLY A 453 -42.61 53.34 1.62
C GLY A 453 -41.93 54.38 2.51
N ALA A 454 -42.33 55.66 2.47
CA ALA A 454 -41.78 56.70 3.34
C ALA A 454 -42.80 57.06 4.44
N LEU A 455 -42.71 56.39 5.59
CA LEU A 455 -43.43 56.78 6.80
C LEU A 455 -42.65 57.89 7.52
N ASN A 456 -43.34 58.98 7.86
CA ASN A 456 -43.04 59.89 8.99
C ASN A 456 -41.86 60.89 8.90
N ALA A 457 -41.78 61.76 7.89
CA ALA A 457 -40.76 62.82 7.89
C ALA A 457 -41.19 64.18 7.31
N GLY A 458 -42.44 64.60 7.54
CA GLY A 458 -42.89 65.98 7.28
C GLY A 458 -43.35 66.67 8.56
N ILE A 459 -43.14 67.99 8.69
CA ILE A 459 -43.73 68.78 9.78
C ILE A 459 -45.25 68.79 9.57
N SER A 460 -46.00 68.18 10.49
CA SER A 460 -47.46 68.27 10.47
C SER A 460 -47.90 69.67 10.90
N VAL A 461 -49.06 70.13 10.42
CA VAL A 461 -49.69 71.39 10.86
C VAL A 461 -49.84 71.42 12.39
N ALA A 462 -50.07 70.26 13.03
CA ALA A 462 -50.19 70.13 14.47
C ALA A 462 -48.87 70.30 15.24
N ASP A 463 -47.73 70.01 14.62
CA ASP A 463 -46.40 70.23 15.23
C ASP A 463 -45.90 71.67 14.96
N ALA A 464 -46.21 72.28 13.81
CA ALA A 464 -45.89 73.68 13.49
C ALA A 464 -46.67 74.74 14.31
N ILE A 465 -47.73 74.34 15.02
CA ILE A 465 -48.55 75.24 15.86
C ILE A 465 -48.05 75.25 17.32
N LYS A 466 -47.10 74.39 17.71
CA LYS A 466 -46.70 74.22 19.12
C LYS A 466 -45.83 75.34 19.70
N ASP A 467 -45.17 76.13 18.88
CA ASP A 467 -44.29 77.24 19.29
C ASP A 467 -45.01 78.62 19.28
N GLY A 468 -46.15 78.70 18.61
CA GLY A 468 -47.01 79.88 18.59
C GLY A 468 -46.80 80.83 17.40
N ASP A 469 -45.88 80.55 16.47
CA ASP A 469 -45.72 81.31 15.23
C ASP A 469 -45.61 80.39 14.00
N ILE A 470 -46.73 80.22 13.30
CA ILE A 470 -46.81 79.40 12.09
C ILE A 470 -46.05 79.97 10.88
N SER A 471 -45.46 81.17 11.00
CA SER A 471 -44.90 81.91 9.88
C SER A 471 -43.39 81.80 9.70
N HIS A 472 -42.66 81.22 10.65
CA HIS A 472 -41.22 81.04 10.57
C HIS A 472 -40.79 79.70 11.20
N THR A 473 -39.65 79.16 10.75
CA THR A 473 -39.01 77.99 11.34
C THR A 473 -37.48 78.17 11.36
N THR A 474 -36.76 77.25 12.01
CA THR A 474 -35.29 77.27 12.11
C THR A 474 -34.70 76.15 11.26
N ALA A 475 -33.74 76.48 10.39
CA ALA A 475 -33.00 75.49 9.62
C ALA A 475 -31.64 75.21 10.29
N ARG A 476 -31.43 73.99 10.78
CA ARG A 476 -30.11 73.51 11.22
C ARG A 476 -29.36 72.96 10.02
N ILE A 477 -28.16 73.48 9.81
CA ILE A 477 -27.22 73.03 8.79
C ILE A 477 -26.14 72.23 9.50
N THR A 478 -26.21 70.92 9.38
CA THR A 478 -25.19 70.01 9.90
C THR A 478 -24.13 69.83 8.83
N LEU A 479 -22.89 70.15 9.18
CA LEU A 479 -21.73 69.96 8.31
C LEU A 479 -21.54 68.45 8.05
N PRO A 480 -21.08 68.07 6.85
CA PRO A 480 -20.76 66.67 6.57
C PRO A 480 -19.63 66.18 7.48
N LYS A 481 -19.38 64.87 7.53
CA LYS A 481 -18.29 64.32 8.35
C LYS A 481 -16.90 64.82 7.97
N VAL A 482 -16.78 65.47 6.82
CA VAL A 482 -15.54 65.79 6.12
C VAL A 482 -15.58 67.25 5.64
N PHE A 483 -14.93 68.16 6.38
CA PHE A 483 -14.77 69.60 6.09
C PHE A 483 -13.50 70.15 6.78
N SER A 484 -12.98 71.29 6.31
CA SER A 484 -11.70 71.89 6.70
C SER A 484 -11.85 73.25 7.39
N ASP A 485 -10.81 73.66 8.13
CA ASP A 485 -10.70 75.03 8.67
C ASP A 485 -10.53 76.03 7.52
N GLY A 486 -11.34 77.09 7.52
CA GLY A 486 -11.37 78.14 6.49
C GLY A 486 -12.45 77.95 5.42
N ASP A 487 -13.09 76.79 5.32
CA ASP A 487 -14.14 76.51 4.32
C ASP A 487 -15.31 77.51 4.43
N LYS A 488 -15.88 77.90 3.30
CA LYS A 488 -17.02 78.82 3.24
C LYS A 488 -18.34 78.07 3.12
N LEU A 489 -19.18 78.11 4.15
CA LEU A 489 -20.55 77.66 4.10
C LEU A 489 -21.46 78.78 3.59
N THR A 490 -22.14 78.55 2.46
CA THR A 490 -23.17 79.45 1.92
C THR A 490 -24.54 78.80 2.11
N VAL A 491 -25.47 79.53 2.74
CA VAL A 491 -26.86 79.10 2.93
C VAL A 491 -27.78 80.07 2.19
N ALA A 492 -28.42 79.59 1.14
CA ALA A 492 -29.38 80.32 0.32
C ALA A 492 -30.81 79.88 0.66
N VAL A 493 -31.71 80.83 0.85
CA VAL A 493 -33.12 80.56 1.15
C VAL A 493 -33.98 81.10 0.02
N THR A 494 -34.88 80.27 -0.51
CA THR A 494 -35.73 80.56 -1.68
C THR A 494 -37.21 80.45 -1.32
N ASP A 495 -37.95 81.55 -1.45
CA ASP A 495 -39.40 81.60 -1.24
C ASP A 495 -40.14 81.46 -2.58
N TYR A 496 -40.79 80.31 -2.77
CA TYR A 496 -41.52 79.99 -3.99
C TYR A 496 -42.89 80.67 -4.11
N ASN A 497 -43.50 81.14 -3.02
CA ASN A 497 -44.80 81.82 -3.06
C ASN A 497 -44.69 83.27 -3.51
N LYS A 498 -43.60 83.97 -3.17
CA LYS A 498 -43.32 85.33 -3.68
C LYS A 498 -43.20 85.36 -5.21
N ILE A 499 -42.57 84.33 -5.78
CA ILE A 499 -42.43 84.16 -7.24
C ILE A 499 -43.80 83.90 -7.89
N TYR A 500 -44.68 83.11 -7.25
CA TYR A 500 -46.04 82.86 -7.74
C TYR A 500 -46.92 84.13 -7.71
N ALA A 501 -46.85 84.90 -6.61
CA ALA A 501 -47.60 86.14 -6.44
C ALA A 501 -47.17 87.24 -7.43
N ASP A 502 -45.88 87.34 -7.75
CA ASP A 502 -45.34 88.36 -8.65
C ASP A 502 -45.51 88.00 -10.15
N THR A 503 -45.68 86.72 -10.50
CA THR A 503 -45.70 86.26 -11.92
C THR A 503 -47.03 85.64 -12.39
N GLY A 504 -47.89 85.16 -11.48
CA GLY A 504 -49.22 84.62 -11.80
C GLY A 504 -49.26 83.27 -12.52
N VAL A 505 -48.12 82.58 -12.73
CA VAL A 505 -48.04 81.31 -13.47
C VAL A 505 -48.04 80.11 -12.52
N LYS A 506 -48.97 79.16 -12.73
CA LYS A 506 -49.20 77.99 -11.86
C LYS A 506 -48.42 76.75 -12.33
N GLN A 507 -47.11 76.88 -12.52
CA GLN A 507 -46.22 75.80 -12.94
C GLN A 507 -44.88 75.92 -12.21
N TYR A 508 -44.38 74.83 -11.62
CA TYR A 508 -43.04 74.79 -11.02
C TYR A 508 -42.01 75.12 -12.11
N PRO A 509 -41.20 76.19 -11.96
CA PRO A 509 -40.23 76.57 -12.99
C PRO A 509 -39.15 75.47 -13.08
N ALA A 510 -38.89 74.99 -14.29
CA ALA A 510 -37.91 73.93 -14.55
C ALA A 510 -36.44 74.38 -14.37
N ASN A 511 -36.20 75.65 -14.04
CA ASN A 511 -34.87 76.22 -13.81
C ASN A 511 -34.86 76.93 -12.43
N ASN A 512 -33.83 76.65 -11.63
CA ASN A 512 -33.66 77.12 -10.24
C ASN A 512 -33.81 78.66 -10.15
N PRO A 513 -34.87 79.22 -9.54
CA PRO A 513 -35.00 80.66 -9.41
C PRO A 513 -33.96 81.24 -8.43
N GLU A 514 -33.62 82.53 -8.58
CA GLU A 514 -32.67 83.21 -7.67
C GLU A 514 -33.18 83.19 -6.22
N PRO A 515 -32.31 82.93 -5.23
CA PRO A 515 -32.70 82.85 -3.82
C PRO A 515 -33.20 84.20 -3.29
N THR A 516 -34.18 84.16 -2.38
CA THR A 516 -34.77 85.37 -1.80
C THR A 516 -33.88 86.04 -0.75
N PHE A 517 -32.98 85.30 -0.09
CA PHE A 517 -31.80 85.86 0.60
C PHE A 517 -30.70 84.80 0.79
N VAL A 518 -29.44 85.23 1.00
CA VAL A 518 -28.27 84.36 1.17
C VAL A 518 -27.46 84.81 2.40
N LYS A 519 -27.05 83.85 3.24
CA LYS A 519 -26.10 84.03 4.34
C LYS A 519 -24.83 83.25 4.03
N ALA A 520 -23.67 83.80 4.39
CA ALA A 520 -22.39 83.14 4.18
C ALA A 520 -21.59 83.12 5.49
N PHE A 521 -20.91 82.02 5.75
CA PHE A 521 -20.12 81.77 6.96
C PHE A 521 -18.77 81.17 6.60
N ILE A 522 -17.72 81.54 7.32
CA ILE A 522 -16.42 80.87 7.31
C ILE A 522 -16.38 79.90 8.49
N ILE A 523 -16.05 78.64 8.21
CA ILE A 523 -15.95 77.59 9.21
C ILE A 523 -14.57 77.64 9.83
N HIS A 524 -14.51 77.67 11.16
CA HIS A 524 -13.27 77.59 11.90
C HIS A 524 -13.22 76.31 12.73
N LYS A 525 -12.21 75.47 12.50
CA LYS A 525 -12.03 74.18 13.19
C LYS A 525 -10.72 74.18 13.97
N ALA A 526 -10.82 74.25 15.29
CA ALA A 526 -9.67 74.19 16.18
C ALA A 526 -9.12 72.76 16.28
N ALA A 527 -7.84 72.64 16.64
CA ALA A 527 -7.14 71.36 16.76
C ALA A 527 -7.72 70.43 17.85
N ASP A 528 -8.46 70.98 18.82
CA ASP A 528 -9.18 70.22 19.85
C ASP A 528 -10.55 69.68 19.37
N GLY A 529 -10.90 69.91 18.10
CA GLY A 529 -12.15 69.49 17.48
C GLY A 529 -13.32 70.45 17.70
N THR A 530 -13.10 71.59 18.36
CA THR A 530 -14.10 72.65 18.50
C THR A 530 -14.33 73.35 17.16
N VAL A 531 -15.60 73.60 16.82
CA VAL A 531 -15.98 74.28 15.57
C VAL A 531 -16.73 75.57 15.87
N THR A 532 -16.37 76.65 15.19
CA THR A 532 -17.03 77.96 15.24
C THR A 532 -17.27 78.49 13.83
N PHE A 533 -18.14 79.48 13.68
CA PHE A 533 -18.47 80.11 12.40
C PHE A 533 -18.38 81.62 12.48
N ASP A 534 -17.86 82.22 11.41
CA ASP A 534 -17.83 83.67 11.23
C ASP A 534 -18.76 84.05 10.06
N GLU A 535 -19.88 84.73 10.34
CA GLU A 535 -20.78 85.25 9.31
C GLU A 535 -20.09 86.39 8.55
N VAL A 536 -20.10 86.31 7.21
CA VAL A 536 -19.47 87.28 6.31
C VAL A 536 -20.49 87.93 5.37
N ASP A 537 -20.25 89.19 5.01
CA ASP A 537 -21.01 89.88 3.97
C ASP A 537 -20.64 89.38 2.56
N ALA A 538 -21.34 89.90 1.54
CA ALA A 538 -21.08 89.54 0.15
C ALA A 538 -19.66 89.91 -0.34
N ALA A 539 -18.95 90.80 0.35
CA ALA A 539 -17.57 91.18 0.07
C ALA A 539 -16.55 90.35 0.86
N GLY A 540 -16.99 89.44 1.74
CA GLY A 540 -16.15 88.56 2.55
C GLY A 540 -15.68 89.18 3.87
N ASN A 541 -16.20 90.33 4.29
CA ASN A 541 -15.88 90.91 5.59
C ASN A 541 -16.71 90.23 6.67
N VAL A 542 -16.08 89.88 7.80
CA VAL A 542 -16.79 89.29 8.95
C VAL A 542 -17.75 90.32 9.56
N ILE A 543 -19.04 90.00 9.55
CA ILE A 543 -20.12 90.80 10.15
C ILE A 543 -20.59 90.24 11.49
N HIS A 544 -20.30 88.96 11.78
CA HIS A 544 -20.50 88.34 13.10
C HIS A 544 -19.46 87.22 13.32
N ALA A 545 -18.55 87.38 14.26
CA ALA A 545 -17.47 86.42 14.52
C ALA A 545 -17.78 85.48 15.69
N GLY A 546 -17.24 84.26 15.64
CA GLY A 546 -17.16 83.32 16.76
C GLY A 546 -18.48 82.67 17.15
N ILE A 547 -19.39 82.45 16.19
CA ILE A 547 -20.66 81.74 16.42
C ILE A 547 -20.33 80.28 16.74
N PRO A 548 -20.63 79.77 17.94
CA PRO A 548 -20.28 78.41 18.31
C PRO A 548 -21.14 77.40 17.54
N ALA A 549 -20.52 76.32 17.07
CA ALA A 549 -21.26 75.22 16.47
C ALA A 549 -22.04 74.44 17.54
N LEU A 550 -23.26 74.03 17.19
CA LEU A 550 -24.01 73.07 17.99
C LEU A 550 -23.37 71.69 17.82
N ASN A 551 -23.01 71.05 18.94
CA ASN A 551 -22.34 69.74 18.98
C ASN A 551 -21.07 69.65 18.11
N ASN A 552 -20.36 70.77 17.91
CA ASN A 552 -19.16 70.89 17.08
C ASN A 552 -19.34 70.51 15.60
N ASN A 553 -20.57 70.45 15.08
CA ASN A 553 -20.79 70.06 13.69
C ASN A 553 -22.02 70.68 13.01
N ALA A 554 -22.74 71.61 13.64
CA ALA A 554 -23.91 72.24 13.02
C ALA A 554 -24.07 73.73 13.36
N ILE A 555 -24.75 74.48 12.51
CA ILE A 555 -25.19 75.86 12.74
C ILE A 555 -26.70 75.98 12.53
N GLU A 556 -27.39 76.79 13.35
CA GLU A 556 -28.82 77.05 13.20
C GLU A 556 -29.08 78.41 12.56
N ILE A 557 -29.90 78.41 11.51
CA ILE A 557 -30.32 79.58 10.74
C ILE A 557 -31.79 79.82 11.05
N THR A 558 -32.04 80.82 11.89
CA THR A 558 -33.39 81.19 12.34
C THR A 558 -34.09 82.12 11.34
N GLY A 559 -35.43 82.07 11.29
CA GLY A 559 -36.24 83.02 10.52
C GLY A 559 -36.54 82.58 9.09
N VAL A 560 -36.62 81.28 8.82
CA VAL A 560 -36.99 80.74 7.51
C VAL A 560 -38.52 80.72 7.39
N PRO A 561 -39.14 81.42 6.42
CA PRO A 561 -40.59 81.63 6.40
C PRO A 561 -41.41 80.35 6.07
N LEU A 562 -42.65 80.27 6.58
CA LEU A 562 -43.66 79.23 6.26
C LEU A 562 -45.03 79.90 5.97
N TYR A 563 -45.81 79.39 5.01
CA TYR A 563 -47.09 80.03 4.63
C TYR A 563 -48.25 79.05 4.36
N ASN A 564 -49.45 79.45 4.79
CA ASN A 564 -50.73 78.75 4.55
C ASN A 564 -51.23 78.94 3.11
N MET A 565 -51.82 77.89 2.53
CA MET A 565 -52.46 78.00 1.22
C MET A 565 -53.94 78.45 1.35
N TYR A 566 -54.30 79.47 0.56
CA TYR A 566 -55.68 79.91 0.37
C TYR A 566 -56.19 79.46 -1.00
N GLU A 567 -57.31 78.75 -1.02
CA GLU A 567 -57.99 78.41 -2.28
C GLU A 567 -59.38 79.07 -2.26
N ASN A 568 -59.65 79.93 -3.25
CA ASN A 568 -60.89 80.72 -3.34
C ASN A 568 -61.25 81.52 -2.07
N GLY A 569 -60.25 82.08 -1.38
CA GLY A 569 -60.45 82.95 -0.22
C GLY A 569 -60.81 82.24 1.09
N VAL A 570 -60.78 80.91 1.13
CA VAL A 570 -61.02 80.12 2.34
C VAL A 570 -59.72 79.45 2.77
N LEU A 571 -59.41 79.54 4.07
CA LEU A 571 -58.27 78.89 4.70
C LEU A 571 -58.53 77.37 4.73
N LYS A 572 -57.72 76.57 4.02
CA LYS A 572 -57.70 75.12 4.24
C LYS A 572 -56.67 74.82 5.32
N SER A 573 -57.12 74.31 6.47
CA SER A 573 -56.26 73.90 7.59
C SER A 573 -55.31 72.73 7.28
N ASP A 574 -55.40 72.18 6.07
CA ASP A 574 -54.86 70.86 5.74
C ASP A 574 -53.61 70.94 4.83
N TYR A 575 -53.09 72.15 4.52
CA TYR A 575 -51.95 72.35 3.60
C TYR A 575 -51.02 73.53 3.99
N VAL A 576 -49.71 73.29 4.03
CA VAL A 576 -48.63 74.32 4.13
C VAL A 576 -47.64 74.09 2.98
N HIS A 577 -47.16 75.15 2.31
CA HIS A 577 -46.20 75.07 1.18
C HIS A 577 -44.76 75.43 1.59
N ALA A 578 -43.79 75.01 0.77
CA ALA A 578 -42.35 74.97 1.08
C ALA A 578 -41.53 76.23 0.76
N THR A 579 -40.69 76.63 1.71
CA THR A 579 -39.49 77.46 1.50
C THR A 579 -38.31 76.52 1.22
N GLY A 580 -37.55 76.79 0.16
CA GLY A 580 -36.31 76.06 -0.15
C GLY A 580 -35.15 76.60 0.68
N VAL A 581 -34.31 75.72 1.22
CA VAL A 581 -33.05 76.10 1.87
C VAL A 581 -31.95 75.26 1.25
N ASP A 582 -31.06 75.92 0.53
CA ASP A 582 -29.89 75.33 -0.10
C ASP A 582 -28.66 75.66 0.75
N ALA A 583 -27.90 74.65 1.12
CA ALA A 583 -26.62 74.83 1.81
C ALA A 583 -25.50 74.26 0.94
N THR A 584 -24.41 75.00 0.82
CA THR A 584 -23.26 74.62 -0.01
C THR A 584 -21.99 74.99 0.71
N ILE A 585 -21.04 74.06 0.78
CA ILE A 585 -19.69 74.36 1.27
C ILE A 585 -18.79 74.61 0.07
N THR A 586 -17.93 75.62 0.14
CA THR A 586 -16.96 75.95 -0.91
C THR A 586 -15.60 76.13 -0.27
N ASP A 587 -14.58 75.48 -0.82
CA ASP A 587 -13.21 75.56 -0.33
C ASP A 587 -12.66 77.00 -0.40
N HIS A 588 -11.99 77.40 0.68
CA HIS A 588 -11.29 78.69 0.83
C HIS A 588 -10.24 78.96 -0.26
N LEU A 589 -9.65 77.91 -0.87
CA LEU A 589 -8.59 78.05 -1.89
C LEU A 589 -9.10 78.33 -3.31
N ASN A 590 -10.42 78.36 -3.52
CA ASN A 590 -11.10 79.01 -4.64
C ASN A 590 -10.55 78.63 -6.04
N LEU A 591 -10.56 77.33 -6.39
CA LEU A 591 -10.23 76.84 -7.74
C LEU A 591 -11.34 75.91 -8.27
N ASN A 592 -12.36 76.53 -8.88
CA ASN A 592 -13.36 75.98 -9.79
C ASN A 592 -14.51 75.11 -9.20
N GLY A 593 -15.48 75.77 -8.58
CA GLY A 593 -16.90 75.64 -8.98
C GLY A 593 -17.71 74.44 -8.48
N ASN A 594 -18.32 74.61 -7.29
CA ASN A 594 -19.48 73.91 -6.73
C ASN A 594 -19.28 72.43 -6.32
N ASP A 595 -18.48 72.23 -5.28
CA ASP A 595 -18.33 70.94 -4.60
C ASP A 595 -19.32 70.80 -3.44
N SER A 596 -20.35 69.97 -3.66
CA SER A 596 -21.40 69.53 -2.71
C SER A 596 -22.40 70.60 -2.23
N GLY A 597 -23.54 70.67 -2.93
CA GLY A 597 -24.73 71.41 -2.50
C GLY A 597 -25.88 70.46 -2.15
N SER A 598 -26.60 70.74 -1.06
CA SER A 598 -27.88 70.11 -0.76
C SER A 598 -29.02 71.01 -1.25
N ASN A 599 -29.97 70.49 -2.04
CA ASN A 599 -31.18 71.21 -2.48
C ASN A 599 -32.45 70.46 -2.07
N LEU A 600 -33.43 71.16 -1.48
CA LEU A 600 -34.68 70.58 -1.00
C LEU A 600 -35.89 71.46 -1.35
N SER A 601 -36.92 70.85 -1.97
CA SER A 601 -38.26 71.43 -2.21
C SER A 601 -39.34 70.45 -1.69
N PHE A 602 -40.31 70.91 -0.88
CA PHE A 602 -41.32 70.02 -0.26
C PHE A 602 -42.74 70.11 -0.84
N ALA A 603 -43.43 68.97 -0.86
CA ALA A 603 -44.88 68.85 -0.87
C ALA A 603 -45.30 67.63 0.00
N PHE A 604 -46.26 67.79 0.92
CA PHE A 604 -46.76 66.70 1.77
C PHE A 604 -48.28 66.51 1.63
N LEU A 605 -48.72 65.25 1.62
CA LEU A 605 -50.08 64.86 2.01
C LEU A 605 -50.06 63.52 2.79
N ALA A 606 -50.77 63.56 3.91
CA ALA A 606 -51.23 62.57 4.90
C ALA A 606 -50.81 61.09 4.84
N ASN A 607 -50.57 60.47 6.02
CA ASN A 607 -50.96 59.07 6.23
C ASN A 607 -51.22 58.64 7.70
N VAL A 608 -51.86 57.48 7.79
CA VAL A 608 -52.64 56.86 8.88
C VAL A 608 -51.88 55.66 9.51
N ASN A 609 -52.19 55.26 10.76
CA ASN A 609 -51.55 54.18 11.56
C ASN A 609 -51.48 52.79 10.88
N VAL A 610 -50.39 52.01 11.10
CA VAL A 610 -50.10 50.66 10.50
C VAL A 610 -49.46 49.68 11.51
N VAL A 611 -49.78 48.37 11.39
CA VAL A 611 -49.30 47.21 12.21
C VAL A 611 -48.08 46.52 11.57
N THR A 612 -47.13 45.96 12.35
CA THR A 612 -45.90 45.29 11.84
C THR A 612 -45.54 43.98 12.57
N ILE A 613 -44.92 43.00 11.87
CA ILE A 613 -44.24 41.81 12.45
C ILE A 613 -42.74 42.13 12.61
N THR A 614 -42.10 41.75 13.71
CA THR A 614 -40.65 41.98 14.00
C THR A 614 -39.83 40.70 14.10
N GLU A 615 -40.36 39.62 14.69
CA GLU A 615 -39.64 38.35 14.92
C GLU A 615 -40.53 37.14 14.59
N VAL A 616 -39.88 36.02 14.20
CA VAL A 616 -40.48 34.69 14.10
C VAL A 616 -39.62 33.73 14.93
N ILE A 617 -40.25 32.94 15.79
CA ILE A 617 -39.60 32.09 16.79
C ILE A 617 -39.95 30.63 16.48
N ASP A 618 -38.93 29.79 16.33
CA ASP A 618 -39.04 28.33 16.26
C ASP A 618 -38.70 27.77 17.65
N ASP A 619 -39.68 27.13 18.29
CA ASP A 619 -39.49 26.54 19.63
C ASP A 619 -39.32 25.01 19.62
N VAL A 620 -39.19 24.41 18.42
CA VAL A 620 -38.94 22.98 18.24
C VAL A 620 -37.43 22.72 18.25
N ALA A 621 -37.01 21.77 19.09
CA ALA A 621 -35.60 21.41 19.23
C ALA A 621 -35.03 20.87 17.91
N GLY A 622 -33.90 21.42 17.46
CA GLY A 622 -33.21 20.99 16.25
C GLY A 622 -33.22 22.00 15.09
N GLY A 623 -34.06 23.04 15.14
CA GLY A 623 -34.06 24.09 14.12
C GLY A 623 -32.72 24.83 14.03
N ILE A 624 -32.10 24.87 12.84
CA ILE A 624 -30.84 25.57 12.58
C ILE A 624 -31.06 26.77 11.64
N ASP A 625 -30.73 27.97 12.13
CA ASP A 625 -30.37 29.13 11.31
C ASP A 625 -28.93 28.97 10.83
N HIS A 626 -28.72 28.70 9.55
CA HIS A 626 -27.42 28.90 8.90
C HIS A 626 -27.25 30.39 8.66
N GLY A 627 -26.55 31.03 9.60
CA GLY A 627 -26.42 32.47 9.72
C GLY A 627 -26.05 33.22 8.45
N ASN A 628 -26.76 34.34 8.29
CA ASN A 628 -26.21 35.55 7.72
C ASN A 628 -26.63 36.71 8.64
N VAL A 629 -25.88 36.90 9.74
CA VAL A 629 -26.16 37.97 10.72
C VAL A 629 -25.03 39.00 10.68
N LYS A 630 -25.37 40.17 10.15
CA LYS A 630 -24.88 41.48 10.61
C LYS A 630 -26.10 42.31 11.00
N ASP A 631 -26.69 42.04 12.16
CA ASP A 631 -27.34 43.05 13.01
C ASP A 631 -27.48 42.48 14.43
N ASN A 632 -27.47 43.37 15.41
CA ASN A 632 -27.13 43.13 16.79
C ASN A 632 -28.34 42.63 17.61
N ASP A 633 -28.68 41.34 17.55
CA ASP A 633 -29.75 40.78 18.40
C ASP A 633 -29.39 39.47 19.11
N VAL A 634 -29.88 39.37 20.35
CA VAL A 634 -29.66 38.27 21.28
C VAL A 634 -30.42 37.02 20.82
N VAL A 635 -29.71 35.93 20.61
CA VAL A 635 -30.30 34.63 20.23
C VAL A 635 -30.90 33.94 21.45
N VAL A 636 -32.23 33.80 21.47
CA VAL A 636 -32.94 32.63 22.01
C VAL A 636 -34.14 32.34 21.10
N ASN A 637 -34.06 31.24 20.35
CA ASN A 637 -35.11 30.65 19.50
C ASN A 637 -35.68 31.57 18.40
N GLY A 638 -35.20 31.55 17.15
CA GLY A 638 -36.04 32.14 16.08
C GLY A 638 -35.46 32.39 14.70
N VAL A 639 -36.22 31.93 13.72
CA VAL A 639 -36.05 32.01 12.27
C VAL A 639 -36.16 33.46 11.78
N THR A 640 -35.33 33.86 10.80
CA THR A 640 -35.49 35.17 10.15
C THR A 640 -36.83 35.26 9.39
N LYS A 641 -37.35 36.46 9.09
CA LYS A 641 -38.62 36.66 8.33
C LYS A 641 -38.68 36.01 6.92
N LYS A 642 -37.62 35.29 6.53
CA LYS A 642 -37.41 34.60 5.24
C LYS A 642 -36.86 33.17 5.39
N GLY A 643 -36.95 32.56 6.57
CA GLY A 643 -36.25 31.31 6.89
C GLY A 643 -37.08 30.02 6.79
N LEU A 644 -36.37 28.90 6.90
CA LEU A 644 -36.88 27.51 6.97
C LEU A 644 -37.06 27.14 8.45
N THR A 645 -38.13 26.42 8.79
CA THR A 645 -38.50 26.08 10.17
C THR A 645 -39.03 24.65 10.28
N ASN A 646 -38.68 23.92 11.33
CA ASN A 646 -39.27 22.61 11.64
C ASN A 646 -40.46 22.69 12.60
N ASP A 647 -40.72 23.87 13.15
CA ASP A 647 -41.92 24.20 13.91
C ASP A 647 -43.13 24.51 13.00
N SER A 648 -44.21 23.75 13.16
CA SER A 648 -45.50 24.04 12.50
C SER A 648 -46.36 25.07 13.24
N THR A 649 -45.93 25.52 14.42
CA THR A 649 -46.57 26.55 15.24
C THR A 649 -45.61 27.68 15.65
N PRO A 650 -44.89 28.30 14.70
CA PRO A 650 -43.88 29.30 15.05
C PRO A 650 -44.51 30.52 15.72
N THR A 651 -43.82 31.08 16.72
CA THR A 651 -44.32 32.24 17.46
C THR A 651 -43.92 33.55 16.78
N PHE A 652 -44.90 34.37 16.42
CA PHE A 652 -44.69 35.67 15.76
C PHE A 652 -44.79 36.80 16.77
N LYS A 653 -43.87 37.77 16.72
CA LYS A 653 -43.92 39.00 17.52
C LYS A 653 -43.91 40.24 16.64
N GLY A 654 -44.39 41.36 17.16
CA GLY A 654 -44.41 42.61 16.40
C GLY A 654 -44.89 43.85 17.16
N LYS A 655 -45.17 44.92 16.41
CA LYS A 655 -45.70 46.20 16.91
C LYS A 655 -47.08 46.53 16.33
N ALA A 656 -47.92 47.16 17.13
CA ALA A 656 -49.22 47.74 16.75
C ALA A 656 -49.55 48.93 17.67
N ASP A 657 -50.68 49.60 17.45
CA ASP A 657 -51.16 50.64 18.37
C ASP A 657 -51.27 50.05 19.79
N PRO A 658 -50.78 50.74 20.84
CA PRO A 658 -50.88 50.25 22.21
C PRO A 658 -52.31 49.86 22.57
N ASN A 659 -52.48 48.72 23.24
CA ASN A 659 -53.78 48.15 23.59
C ASN A 659 -54.69 47.75 22.40
N SER A 660 -54.23 47.81 21.16
CA SER A 660 -55.01 47.36 20.00
C SER A 660 -55.05 45.83 19.89
N VAL A 661 -56.10 45.28 19.29
CA VAL A 661 -56.17 43.84 18.95
C VAL A 661 -55.44 43.62 17.64
N VAL A 662 -54.48 42.70 17.63
CA VAL A 662 -53.75 42.25 16.45
C VAL A 662 -54.27 40.87 16.05
N GLU A 663 -54.48 40.67 14.76
CA GLU A 663 -54.91 39.44 14.12
C GLU A 663 -53.84 39.00 13.12
N LEU A 664 -53.46 37.72 13.17
CA LEU A 664 -52.43 37.13 12.31
C LEU A 664 -53.10 36.27 11.23
N TYR A 665 -52.65 36.38 9.99
CA TYR A 665 -53.21 35.71 8.82
C TYR A 665 -52.12 35.00 8.01
N ASP A 666 -52.40 33.79 7.56
CA ASP A 666 -51.67 33.15 6.45
C ASP A 666 -52.50 33.30 5.17
N GLY A 667 -52.02 34.14 4.25
CA GLY A 667 -52.84 34.64 3.14
C GLY A 667 -54.12 35.33 3.64
N THR A 668 -55.28 34.70 3.43
CA THR A 668 -56.58 35.20 3.90
C THR A 668 -57.12 34.49 5.15
N THR A 669 -56.46 33.44 5.60
CA THR A 669 -56.93 32.61 6.72
C THR A 669 -56.38 33.16 8.03
N LYS A 670 -57.25 33.52 8.97
CA LYS A 670 -56.83 33.96 10.30
C LYS A 670 -56.28 32.78 11.09
N ILE A 671 -55.04 32.89 11.56
CA ILE A 671 -54.29 31.83 12.27
C ILE A 671 -54.05 32.16 13.76
N GLY A 672 -54.25 33.42 14.17
CA GLY A 672 -54.14 33.81 15.57
C GLY A 672 -54.59 35.24 15.85
N SER A 673 -54.66 35.61 17.12
CA SER A 673 -54.92 36.99 17.56
C SER A 673 -54.42 37.20 18.99
N SER A 674 -53.92 38.40 19.27
CA SER A 674 -53.50 38.83 20.60
C SER A 674 -53.73 40.34 20.74
N LYS A 675 -53.71 40.84 21.97
CA LYS A 675 -53.77 42.28 22.24
C LYS A 675 -52.34 42.81 22.39
N ALA A 676 -52.02 43.92 21.74
CA ALA A 676 -50.77 44.61 21.97
C ALA A 676 -50.73 45.19 23.39
N ASP A 677 -49.57 45.15 24.03
CA ASP A 677 -49.35 45.71 25.37
C ASP A 677 -49.41 47.26 25.37
N ASP A 678 -49.17 47.87 26.53
CA ASP A 678 -49.17 49.34 26.70
C ASP A 678 -48.04 50.04 25.92
N TYR A 679 -47.07 49.28 25.41
CA TYR A 679 -45.94 49.74 24.60
C TYR A 679 -46.09 49.33 23.12
N GLY A 680 -47.24 48.76 22.75
CA GLY A 680 -47.56 48.33 21.40
C GLY A 680 -46.92 47.01 20.97
N ASN A 681 -46.26 46.25 21.86
CA ASN A 681 -45.73 44.93 21.52
C ASN A 681 -46.82 43.87 21.51
N TRP A 682 -46.76 42.92 20.59
CA TRP A 682 -47.63 41.76 20.58
C TRP A 682 -46.85 40.48 20.28
N SER A 683 -47.41 39.34 20.72
CA SER A 683 -46.90 37.99 20.46
C SER A 683 -48.08 37.06 20.17
N ILE A 684 -48.02 36.30 19.08
CA ILE A 684 -49.05 35.38 18.61
C ILE A 684 -48.39 34.07 18.15
N THR A 685 -48.76 32.97 18.79
CA THR A 685 -48.49 31.60 18.33
C THR A 685 -49.75 31.08 17.63
N PRO A 686 -49.67 30.57 16.39
CA PRO A 686 -50.81 29.99 15.70
C PRO A 686 -51.47 28.88 16.52
N VAL A 687 -52.79 28.90 16.64
CA VAL A 687 -53.54 27.86 17.40
C VAL A 687 -53.76 26.60 16.55
N THR A 688 -53.82 26.80 15.23
CA THR A 688 -53.83 25.72 14.24
C THR A 688 -52.44 25.64 13.63
N PRO A 689 -51.78 24.47 13.64
CA PRO A 689 -50.51 24.28 12.97
C PRO A 689 -50.59 24.70 11.49
N LEU A 690 -49.55 25.38 11.03
CA LEU A 690 -49.31 25.65 9.62
C LEU A 690 -49.06 24.33 8.88
N GLY A 691 -49.45 24.29 7.61
CA GLY A 691 -49.22 23.13 6.76
C GLY A 691 -47.75 23.02 6.34
N GLU A 692 -47.42 22.00 5.53
CA GLU A 692 -46.10 21.91 4.90
C GLU A 692 -45.96 22.93 3.76
N GLY A 693 -44.77 23.50 3.61
CA GLY A 693 -44.37 24.37 2.50
C GLY A 693 -44.32 25.86 2.82
N ALA A 694 -44.36 26.68 1.78
CA ALA A 694 -44.18 28.14 1.89
C ALA A 694 -45.45 28.83 2.41
N HIS A 695 -45.30 29.62 3.48
CA HIS A 695 -46.32 30.43 4.12
C HIS A 695 -45.99 31.92 4.03
N SER A 696 -47.02 32.76 3.96
CA SER A 696 -46.88 34.22 3.87
C SER A 696 -47.76 34.88 4.93
N ILE A 697 -47.15 35.13 6.09
CA ILE A 697 -47.84 35.54 7.31
C ILE A 697 -47.93 37.05 7.42
N THR A 698 -49.13 37.60 7.64
CA THR A 698 -49.38 39.04 7.80
C THR A 698 -50.13 39.33 9.10
N ALA A 699 -49.89 40.49 9.71
CA ALA A 699 -50.58 40.95 10.91
C ALA A 699 -51.44 42.19 10.61
N SER A 700 -52.63 42.28 11.20
CA SER A 700 -53.59 43.39 11.01
C SER A 700 -54.25 43.79 12.33
N SER A 701 -54.74 45.03 12.48
CA SER A 701 -55.51 45.45 13.66
C SER A 701 -56.88 46.02 13.25
N PRO A 702 -58.01 45.41 13.64
CA PRO A 702 -59.35 45.83 13.20
C PRO A 702 -59.93 47.11 13.84
N ALA A 703 -59.20 47.82 14.70
CA ALA A 703 -59.73 49.04 15.33
C ALA A 703 -59.87 50.19 14.31
N THR A 704 -60.89 51.04 14.50
CA THR A 704 -61.54 51.90 13.50
C THR A 704 -60.70 52.96 12.78
N ASN A 705 -59.36 52.97 12.89
CA ASN A 705 -58.46 53.90 12.19
C ASN A 705 -57.11 53.29 11.72
N ALA A 706 -56.93 51.96 11.64
CA ALA A 706 -55.73 51.34 11.03
C ALA A 706 -56.03 50.93 9.57
N ILE A 707 -55.22 51.40 8.60
CA ILE A 707 -55.52 51.26 7.15
C ILE A 707 -54.64 50.22 6.43
N LYS A 708 -53.58 49.66 7.06
CA LYS A 708 -52.68 48.70 6.38
C LYS A 708 -52.27 47.53 7.29
N ALA A 709 -52.32 46.31 6.75
CA ALA A 709 -51.68 45.12 7.33
C ALA A 709 -50.14 45.23 7.24
N SER A 710 -49.43 44.39 8.00
CA SER A 710 -47.97 44.31 7.96
C SER A 710 -47.46 43.85 6.60
N ASP A 711 -46.17 44.09 6.33
CA ASP A 711 -45.46 43.35 5.29
C ASP A 711 -45.42 41.85 5.69
N PRO A 712 -45.48 40.94 4.71
CA PRO A 712 -45.53 39.51 4.97
C PRO A 712 -44.20 38.97 5.52
N ALA A 713 -44.27 38.13 6.55
CA ALA A 713 -43.19 37.23 6.95
C ALA A 713 -43.33 35.94 6.13
N THR A 714 -42.35 35.65 5.28
CA THR A 714 -42.34 34.47 4.42
C THR A 714 -41.52 33.37 5.10
N ILE A 715 -42.15 32.30 5.52
CA ILE A 715 -41.45 31.14 6.10
C ILE A 715 -41.76 29.89 5.28
N THR A 716 -40.84 28.94 5.26
CA THR A 716 -41.14 27.60 4.75
C THR A 716 -41.19 26.67 5.95
N VAL A 717 -42.36 26.10 6.22
CA VAL A 717 -42.54 25.05 7.22
C VAL A 717 -42.17 23.73 6.56
N ASP A 718 -41.25 23.02 7.19
CA ASP A 718 -40.79 21.70 6.79
C ASP A 718 -40.68 20.85 8.05
N THR A 719 -41.65 19.98 8.34
CA THR A 719 -41.71 19.25 9.62
C THR A 719 -41.33 17.77 9.51
N SER A 720 -40.82 17.32 8.36
CA SER A 720 -40.48 15.93 8.19
C SER A 720 -39.34 15.70 7.22
N THR A 721 -38.44 14.80 7.59
CA THR A 721 -37.45 14.23 6.67
C THR A 721 -37.58 12.72 6.62
N LYS A 722 -36.86 12.09 5.70
CA LYS A 722 -36.81 10.63 5.54
C LYS A 722 -35.43 10.17 5.15
N VAL A 723 -35.09 8.96 5.58
CA VAL A 723 -33.88 8.26 5.16
C VAL A 723 -34.20 6.80 4.90
N THR A 724 -33.54 6.22 3.91
CA THR A 724 -33.53 4.78 3.63
C THR A 724 -32.11 4.28 3.71
N PHE A 725 -31.96 3.03 4.14
CA PHE A 725 -30.71 2.29 4.10
C PHE A 725 -30.89 1.14 3.10
N ASP A 726 -30.42 1.34 1.87
CA ASP A 726 -30.79 0.51 0.73
C ASP A 726 -29.85 -0.70 0.58
N SER A 727 -28.53 -0.49 0.71
CA SER A 727 -27.56 -1.57 0.54
C SER A 727 -26.36 -1.51 1.48
N VAL A 728 -25.85 -2.70 1.77
CA VAL A 728 -24.50 -2.95 2.29
C VAL A 728 -23.81 -3.77 1.20
N THR A 729 -22.77 -3.22 0.59
CA THR A 729 -22.13 -3.82 -0.58
C THR A 729 -20.78 -4.35 -0.18
N ASP A 730 -20.56 -5.62 -0.52
CA ASP A 730 -19.31 -6.35 -0.36
C ASP A 730 -18.55 -6.26 -1.69
N ASP A 731 -17.34 -5.69 -1.68
CA ASP A 731 -16.49 -5.61 -2.87
C ASP A 731 -15.26 -6.53 -2.81
N VAL A 732 -15.20 -7.41 -1.80
CA VAL A 732 -14.11 -8.36 -1.62
C VAL A 732 -14.40 -9.66 -2.37
N ALA A 733 -13.44 -10.09 -3.19
CA ALA A 733 -13.58 -11.30 -3.99
C ALA A 733 -13.82 -12.54 -3.11
N GLY A 734 -14.72 -13.43 -3.55
CA GLY A 734 -15.10 -14.66 -2.84
C GLY A 734 -16.40 -14.52 -2.04
N GLY A 735 -16.69 -13.33 -1.51
CA GLY A 735 -17.96 -13.00 -0.88
C GLY A 735 -19.06 -12.67 -1.89
N VAL A 736 -20.04 -11.86 -1.50
CA VAL A 736 -21.11 -11.41 -2.42
C VAL A 736 -20.60 -10.25 -3.28
N VAL A 737 -19.63 -10.54 -4.14
CA VAL A 737 -18.84 -9.52 -4.87
C VAL A 737 -19.73 -8.57 -5.66
N ASN A 738 -19.62 -7.27 -5.37
CA ASN A 738 -20.42 -6.18 -5.92
C ASN A 738 -21.93 -6.35 -5.71
N GLY A 739 -22.34 -7.14 -4.72
CA GLY A 739 -23.73 -7.42 -4.40
C GLY A 739 -24.12 -6.93 -3.01
N ASN A 740 -25.43 -6.77 -2.82
CA ASN A 740 -25.98 -6.34 -1.54
C ASN A 740 -26.05 -7.52 -0.56
N VAL A 741 -25.34 -7.45 0.56
CA VAL A 741 -25.37 -8.48 1.61
C VAL A 741 -26.57 -8.30 2.55
N LYS A 742 -27.25 -7.15 2.52
CA LYS A 742 -28.47 -6.93 3.30
C LYS A 742 -29.54 -7.98 2.94
N GLY A 743 -29.89 -8.82 3.93
CA GLY A 743 -30.86 -9.91 3.78
C GLY A 743 -30.30 -11.20 3.14
N ASN A 744 -29.00 -11.26 2.86
CA ASN A 744 -28.31 -12.48 2.47
C ASN A 744 -27.98 -13.32 3.72
N ASP A 745 -29.00 -13.94 4.28
CA ASP A 745 -28.88 -14.70 5.52
C ASP A 745 -28.35 -16.12 5.25
N VAL A 746 -27.31 -16.53 5.98
CA VAL A 746 -26.68 -17.85 5.84
C VAL A 746 -26.82 -18.62 7.15
N THR A 747 -27.21 -19.89 7.08
CA THR A 747 -27.25 -20.74 8.28
C THR A 747 -25.97 -21.56 8.39
N VAL A 748 -25.18 -21.30 9.43
CA VAL A 748 -23.93 -22.00 9.75
C VAL A 748 -24.09 -22.64 11.14
N ASP A 749 -23.79 -23.93 11.26
CA ASP A 749 -23.93 -24.69 12.53
C ASP A 749 -25.31 -24.57 13.21
N GLY A 750 -26.37 -24.43 12.41
CA GLY A 750 -27.74 -24.26 12.93
C GLY A 750 -28.05 -22.85 13.47
N LYS A 751 -27.11 -21.90 13.40
CA LYS A 751 -27.31 -20.47 13.68
C LYS A 751 -27.49 -19.72 12.35
N THR A 752 -28.55 -18.92 12.24
CA THR A 752 -28.74 -18.01 11.09
C THR A 752 -27.94 -16.72 11.31
N LEU A 753 -26.91 -16.51 10.49
CA LEU A 753 -26.11 -15.29 10.41
C LEU A 753 -26.76 -14.35 9.40
N LYS A 754 -26.98 -13.09 9.81
CA LYS A 754 -27.63 -12.08 8.97
C LYS A 754 -26.57 -11.39 8.12
N GLY A 755 -26.83 -11.27 6.81
CA GLY A 755 -25.95 -10.57 5.86
C GLY A 755 -24.47 -10.91 6.03
N LEU A 756 -24.13 -12.20 5.92
CA LEU A 756 -22.76 -12.69 6.07
C LEU A 756 -21.87 -12.13 4.94
N THR A 757 -20.68 -11.60 5.30
CA THR A 757 -19.73 -10.97 4.37
C THR A 757 -18.28 -11.20 4.80
N ASN A 758 -17.38 -11.27 3.82
CA ASN A 758 -15.92 -11.29 4.04
C ASN A 758 -15.26 -9.90 3.92
N ASP A 759 -16.07 -8.86 3.74
CA ASP A 759 -15.62 -7.47 3.69
C ASP A 759 -15.86 -6.78 5.03
N ASN A 760 -14.78 -6.37 5.70
CA ASN A 760 -14.84 -5.60 6.94
C ASN A 760 -14.87 -4.09 6.72
N THR A 761 -14.86 -3.63 5.47
CA THR A 761 -14.96 -2.24 5.05
C THR A 761 -16.11 -2.02 4.06
N PRO A 762 -17.32 -2.53 4.35
CA PRO A 762 -18.39 -2.57 3.36
C PRO A 762 -18.84 -1.16 2.94
N THR A 763 -19.29 -1.06 1.70
CA THR A 763 -19.90 0.17 1.17
C THR A 763 -21.38 0.22 1.54
N LEU A 764 -21.76 1.23 2.32
CA LEU A 764 -23.15 1.48 2.72
C LEU A 764 -23.79 2.51 1.78
N SER A 765 -25.04 2.29 1.38
CA SER A 765 -25.76 3.27 0.55
C SER A 765 -27.25 3.34 0.83
N GLY A 766 -27.85 4.46 0.45
CA GLY A 766 -29.28 4.67 0.58
C GLY A 766 -29.72 6.02 0.02
N LYS A 767 -30.90 6.47 0.46
CA LYS A 767 -31.44 7.78 0.09
C LYS A 767 -31.76 8.61 1.32
N ALA A 768 -31.55 9.90 1.20
CA ALA A 768 -32.06 10.91 2.12
C ALA A 768 -32.47 12.13 1.31
N GLU A 769 -33.02 13.13 1.97
CA GLU A 769 -33.28 14.41 1.32
C GLU A 769 -31.98 15.10 0.88
N ALA A 770 -32.03 15.81 -0.24
CA ALA A 770 -30.84 16.39 -0.87
C ALA A 770 -30.19 17.47 0.00
N GLY A 771 -28.92 17.28 0.33
CA GLY A 771 -28.16 18.15 1.24
C GLY A 771 -28.43 17.90 2.72
N SER A 772 -29.13 16.81 3.07
CA SER A 772 -29.25 16.36 4.46
C SER A 772 -27.96 15.67 4.93
N THR A 773 -27.65 15.81 6.22
CA THR A 773 -26.53 15.11 6.86
C THR A 773 -26.97 13.72 7.28
N VAL A 774 -26.29 12.69 6.81
CA VAL A 774 -26.52 11.28 7.14
C VAL A 774 -25.42 10.79 8.07
N GLU A 775 -25.78 10.41 9.29
CA GLU A 775 -24.91 9.82 10.30
C GLU A 775 -25.06 8.29 10.32
N ILE A 776 -23.93 7.58 10.40
CA ILE A 776 -23.87 6.13 10.38
C ILE A 776 -23.29 5.64 11.71
N PHE A 777 -23.94 4.63 12.30
CA PHE A 777 -23.55 4.02 13.57
C PHE A 777 -23.42 2.50 13.45
N ASP A 778 -22.52 1.93 14.22
CA ASP A 778 -22.47 0.50 14.56
C ASP A 778 -22.89 0.33 16.03
N GLY A 779 -24.07 -0.24 16.25
CA GLY A 779 -24.72 -0.31 17.55
C GLY A 779 -25.07 1.08 18.10
N THR A 780 -24.19 1.62 18.94
CA THR A 780 -24.28 2.99 19.50
C THR A 780 -23.08 3.86 19.14
N ASN A 781 -22.04 3.27 18.53
CA ASN A 781 -20.82 3.97 18.17
C ASN A 781 -20.99 4.64 16.79
N LYS A 782 -20.76 5.95 16.70
CA LYS A 782 -20.79 6.66 15.41
C LYS A 782 -19.54 6.29 14.62
N ILE A 783 -19.71 5.67 13.45
CA ILE A 783 -18.61 5.25 12.58
C ILE A 783 -18.36 6.23 11.44
N GLY A 784 -19.29 7.13 11.15
CA GLY A 784 -19.07 8.23 10.22
C GLY A 784 -20.30 9.07 9.90
N GLN A 785 -20.13 9.97 8.94
CA GLN A 785 -21.21 10.77 8.38
C GLN A 785 -20.91 11.17 6.93
N VAL A 786 -21.96 11.42 6.15
CA VAL A 786 -21.89 11.88 4.76
C VAL A 786 -23.05 12.82 4.46
N GLU A 787 -22.90 13.71 3.49
CA GLU A 787 -24.01 14.53 2.98
C GLU A 787 -24.71 13.81 1.81
N ALA A 788 -26.05 13.81 1.81
CA ALA A 788 -26.82 13.30 0.69
C ALA A 788 -26.68 14.22 -0.53
N LYS A 789 -26.39 13.63 -1.70
CA LYS A 789 -26.17 14.35 -2.96
C LYS A 789 -27.44 15.07 -3.44
N ALA A 790 -27.29 15.88 -4.49
CA ALA A 790 -28.41 16.60 -5.11
C ALA A 790 -29.54 15.70 -5.63
N ASP A 791 -29.26 14.44 -5.95
CA ASP A 791 -30.25 13.43 -6.35
C ASP A 791 -30.85 12.64 -5.18
N GLY A 792 -30.48 13.00 -3.94
CA GLY A 792 -30.87 12.35 -2.70
C GLY A 792 -30.10 11.07 -2.37
N SER A 793 -29.14 10.65 -3.21
CA SER A 793 -28.32 9.47 -2.92
C SER A 793 -27.22 9.77 -1.91
N TRP A 794 -26.95 8.83 -1.02
CA TRP A 794 -25.76 8.87 -0.15
C TRP A 794 -25.00 7.55 -0.26
N LYS A 795 -23.66 7.64 -0.13
CA LYS A 795 -22.74 6.51 -0.15
C LYS A 795 -21.70 6.74 0.95
N PHE A 796 -21.46 5.74 1.78
CA PHE A 796 -20.47 5.78 2.84
C PHE A 796 -19.58 4.53 2.76
N GLU A 797 -18.27 4.73 2.63
CA GLU A 797 -17.26 3.67 2.66
C GLU A 797 -16.71 3.58 4.09
N VAL A 798 -16.85 2.42 4.71
CA VAL A 798 -16.35 2.19 6.07
C VAL A 798 -14.82 2.22 6.05
N SER A 799 -14.22 3.22 6.71
CA SER A 799 -12.77 3.44 6.69
C SER A 799 -12.02 2.77 7.85
N THR A 800 -12.70 2.53 8.97
CA THR A 800 -12.17 1.73 10.09
C THR A 800 -12.78 0.34 9.99
N PRO A 801 -11.98 -0.71 9.75
CA PRO A 801 -12.49 -2.07 9.61
C PRO A 801 -13.36 -2.52 10.78
N LEU A 802 -14.52 -3.09 10.47
CA LEU A 802 -15.37 -3.77 11.45
C LEU A 802 -14.66 -5.04 11.94
N SER A 803 -14.82 -5.37 13.22
CA SER A 803 -14.29 -6.62 13.77
C SER A 803 -15.03 -7.84 13.19
N ASP A 804 -14.47 -9.05 13.29
CA ASP A 804 -15.26 -10.24 13.02
C ASP A 804 -16.40 -10.36 14.06
N GLY A 805 -17.62 -10.65 13.60
CA GLY A 805 -18.79 -10.75 14.45
C GLY A 805 -20.04 -10.10 13.88
N GLU A 806 -21.08 -10.02 14.71
CA GLU A 806 -22.36 -9.41 14.36
C GLU A 806 -22.31 -7.90 14.58
N HIS A 807 -22.73 -7.12 13.57
CA HIS A 807 -22.76 -5.66 13.58
C HIS A 807 -24.17 -5.16 13.26
N GLU A 808 -24.68 -4.23 14.07
CA GLU A 808 -26.00 -3.61 13.87
C GLU A 808 -25.82 -2.19 13.34
N LEU A 809 -25.89 -2.04 12.01
CA LEU A 809 -25.69 -0.77 11.33
C LEU A 809 -26.97 0.08 11.36
N LYS A 810 -26.87 1.31 11.87
CA LYS A 810 -27.96 2.29 11.94
C LYS A 810 -27.63 3.52 11.14
N VAL A 811 -28.65 4.09 10.52
CA VAL A 811 -28.53 5.33 9.73
C VAL A 811 -29.55 6.34 10.24
N LYS A 812 -29.05 7.52 10.59
CA LYS A 812 -29.85 8.68 10.99
C LYS A 812 -29.59 9.82 10.03
N THR A 813 -30.61 10.55 9.61
CA THR A 813 -30.46 11.77 8.82
C THR A 813 -30.95 12.98 9.60
N THR A 814 -30.36 14.14 9.31
CA THR A 814 -30.83 15.46 9.73
C THR A 814 -30.91 16.36 8.50
N ASP A 815 -32.07 16.93 8.19
CA ASP A 815 -32.24 17.84 7.06
C ASP A 815 -31.83 19.29 7.38
N LYS A 816 -32.09 20.21 6.43
CA LYS A 816 -31.76 21.62 6.57
C LYS A 816 -32.70 22.39 7.51
N ALA A 817 -33.92 21.89 7.72
CA ALA A 817 -34.89 22.46 8.67
C ALA A 817 -34.62 21.99 10.10
N GLY A 818 -33.79 20.95 10.27
CA GLY A 818 -33.49 20.34 11.56
C GLY A 818 -34.35 19.12 11.88
N ASN A 819 -35.17 18.63 10.94
CA ASN A 819 -35.89 17.39 11.14
C ASN A 819 -34.91 16.22 11.14
N THR A 820 -35.14 15.24 12.01
CA THR A 820 -34.37 14.00 12.04
C THR A 820 -35.22 12.80 11.71
N ALA A 821 -34.68 11.84 10.97
CA ALA A 821 -35.29 10.52 10.75
C ALA A 821 -34.25 9.41 10.85
N GLU A 822 -34.69 8.20 11.20
CA GLU A 822 -33.85 7.01 11.27
C GLU A 822 -34.41 5.93 10.34
N ALA A 823 -33.51 5.17 9.70
CA ALA A 823 -33.88 4.00 8.93
C ALA A 823 -33.92 2.76 9.84
N ASP A 824 -34.66 1.72 9.42
CA ASP A 824 -34.59 0.42 10.09
C ASP A 824 -33.14 -0.10 10.10
N PRO A 825 -32.66 -0.64 11.24
CA PRO A 825 -31.29 -1.13 11.36
C PRO A 825 -31.04 -2.31 10.41
N VAL A 826 -29.80 -2.45 9.97
CA VAL A 826 -29.33 -3.58 9.16
C VAL A 826 -28.29 -4.34 9.95
N THR A 827 -28.58 -5.60 10.27
CA THR A 827 -27.60 -6.50 10.87
C THR A 827 -26.80 -7.19 9.78
N ILE A 828 -25.47 -7.14 9.90
CA ILE A 828 -24.54 -7.92 9.09
C ILE A 828 -23.65 -8.75 10.01
N THR A 829 -23.05 -9.82 9.46
CA THR A 829 -22.05 -10.62 10.17
C THR A 829 -20.76 -10.56 9.36
N VAL A 830 -19.73 -9.97 9.93
CA VAL A 830 -18.40 -9.89 9.32
C VAL A 830 -17.61 -11.13 9.72
N ASP A 831 -17.05 -11.83 8.74
CA ASP A 831 -16.15 -12.95 8.94
C ASP A 831 -15.02 -12.84 7.92
N THR A 832 -13.84 -12.40 8.35
CA THR A 832 -12.68 -12.16 7.46
C THR A 832 -11.64 -13.27 7.50
N LYS A 833 -11.92 -14.38 8.19
CA LYS A 833 -10.90 -15.38 8.52
C LYS A 833 -11.31 -16.77 8.11
N VAL A 834 -10.42 -17.40 7.35
CA VAL A 834 -10.41 -18.85 7.14
C VAL A 834 -9.00 -19.37 7.35
N THR A 835 -8.90 -20.60 7.83
CA THR A 835 -7.62 -21.22 8.14
C THR A 835 -6.84 -21.65 6.89
N ASN A 836 -5.53 -21.67 7.02
CA ASN A 836 -4.62 -22.25 6.05
C ASN A 836 -4.45 -23.76 6.35
N LEU A 837 -4.61 -24.61 5.34
CA LEU A 837 -4.41 -26.04 5.51
C LEU A 837 -2.92 -26.38 5.48
N LYS A 838 -2.51 -27.30 6.35
CA LYS A 838 -1.25 -28.03 6.20
C LYS A 838 -1.55 -29.35 5.50
N VAL A 839 -0.86 -29.65 4.42
CA VAL A 839 -0.95 -30.92 3.69
C VAL A 839 0.31 -31.73 3.96
N GLU A 840 0.18 -33.03 4.16
CA GLU A 840 1.30 -33.97 4.32
C GLU A 840 1.01 -35.31 3.65
N TRP A 841 2.03 -35.90 3.03
CA TRP A 841 2.07 -37.32 2.69
C TRP A 841 2.35 -38.15 3.96
N ILE A 842 1.47 -39.12 4.26
CA ILE A 842 1.60 -39.94 5.48
C ILE A 842 2.67 -41.04 5.32
N ASP A 843 2.92 -41.41 4.07
CA ASP A 843 3.73 -42.58 3.74
C ASP A 843 5.22 -42.27 3.63
N ASP A 844 5.60 -40.98 3.64
CA ASP A 844 6.95 -40.52 3.93
C ASP A 844 7.15 -40.57 5.46
N LEU A 845 7.64 -41.70 5.97
CA LEU A 845 7.72 -41.97 7.41
C LEU A 845 8.86 -41.21 8.05
N ASN A 846 9.89 -40.89 7.27
CA ASN A 846 11.09 -40.20 7.73
C ASN A 846 11.04 -38.69 7.44
N ASN A 847 10.03 -38.23 6.68
CA ASN A 847 9.74 -36.86 6.31
C ASN A 847 10.90 -36.16 5.56
N ASP A 848 11.60 -36.90 4.69
CA ASP A 848 12.69 -36.41 3.85
C ASP A 848 12.25 -35.96 2.44
N GLY A 849 10.94 -35.99 2.18
CA GLY A 849 10.33 -35.63 0.90
C GLY A 849 10.44 -36.75 -0.13
N LYS A 850 10.84 -37.96 0.29
CA LYS A 850 11.01 -39.10 -0.60
C LYS A 850 10.17 -40.27 -0.15
N PHE A 851 9.67 -41.04 -1.12
CA PHE A 851 9.05 -42.32 -0.88
C PHE A 851 10.04 -43.43 -1.22
N SER A 852 10.58 -44.06 -0.17
CA SER A 852 11.68 -45.00 -0.25
C SER A 852 11.25 -46.46 -0.45
N TRP A 853 12.21 -47.34 -0.78
CA TRP A 853 11.98 -48.78 -0.85
C TRP A 853 11.49 -49.33 0.49
N SER A 854 12.12 -48.91 1.58
CA SER A 854 11.75 -49.33 2.93
C SER A 854 10.33 -48.91 3.32
N GLU A 855 9.90 -47.72 2.89
CA GLU A 855 8.57 -47.16 3.19
C GLU A 855 7.47 -47.85 2.38
N ASN A 856 7.75 -48.19 1.12
CA ASN A 856 6.83 -48.96 0.29
C ASN A 856 6.56 -50.38 0.83
N LEU A 857 7.47 -50.93 1.63
CA LEU A 857 7.32 -52.22 2.30
C LEU A 857 6.57 -52.13 3.64
N ASN A 858 6.20 -50.93 4.11
CA ASN A 858 5.47 -50.78 5.36
C ASN A 858 4.12 -51.56 5.29
N PRO A 859 3.87 -52.51 6.21
CA PRO A 859 2.67 -53.34 6.20
C PRO A 859 1.36 -52.55 6.35
N GLU A 860 1.38 -51.37 6.97
CA GLU A 860 0.17 -50.56 7.16
C GLU A 860 -0.38 -50.07 5.82
N HIS A 861 0.48 -49.58 4.92
CA HIS A 861 0.08 -48.95 3.66
C HIS A 861 0.72 -49.55 2.39
N ALA A 862 1.24 -50.77 2.44
CA ALA A 862 1.86 -51.46 1.30
C ALA A 862 1.12 -51.26 -0.05
N GLY A 863 1.80 -50.63 -1.02
CA GLY A 863 1.29 -50.36 -2.36
C GLY A 863 0.24 -49.25 -2.46
N ARG A 864 0.09 -48.41 -1.43
CA ARG A 864 -0.84 -47.26 -1.39
C ARG A 864 -0.06 -45.99 -1.06
N ILE A 865 -0.60 -44.87 -1.51
CA ILE A 865 -0.17 -43.54 -1.09
C ILE A 865 -1.36 -42.81 -0.48
N ALA A 866 -1.10 -42.10 0.61
CA ALA A 866 -2.09 -41.42 1.41
C ALA A 866 -1.56 -40.06 1.85
N TRP A 867 -2.45 -39.09 1.84
CA TRP A 867 -2.16 -37.73 2.28
C TRP A 867 -3.28 -37.24 3.18
N LYS A 868 -2.97 -36.24 4.01
CA LYS A 868 -3.93 -35.57 4.89
C LYS A 868 -3.78 -34.07 4.78
N ALA A 869 -4.91 -33.37 4.84
CA ALA A 869 -5.00 -31.97 5.18
C ALA A 869 -5.43 -31.84 6.65
N TYR A 870 -4.60 -31.19 7.48
CA TYR A 870 -4.89 -30.96 8.89
C TYR A 870 -5.94 -29.86 9.06
N LEU A 871 -6.90 -30.12 9.94
CA LEU A 871 -7.94 -29.17 10.34
C LEU A 871 -7.67 -28.72 11.79
N PRO A 872 -7.38 -27.43 12.03
CA PRO A 872 -7.21 -26.91 13.38
C PRO A 872 -8.54 -26.92 14.15
N ASN A 873 -8.45 -27.16 15.45
CA ASN A 873 -9.59 -27.19 16.36
C ASN A 873 -9.73 -25.88 17.17
N ASP A 874 -9.50 -24.75 16.51
CA ASP A 874 -9.55 -23.40 17.09
C ASP A 874 -10.83 -22.64 16.73
N GLY A 875 -11.75 -23.29 16.01
CA GLY A 875 -13.03 -22.71 15.56
C GLY A 875 -12.98 -21.96 14.23
N THR A 876 -11.82 -21.89 13.58
CA THR A 876 -11.67 -21.29 12.24
C THR A 876 -12.20 -22.16 11.11
N VAL A 877 -12.39 -23.47 11.37
CA VAL A 877 -13.01 -24.42 10.45
C VAL A 877 -14.37 -24.83 11.00
N LYS A 878 -15.42 -24.68 10.19
CA LYS A 878 -16.82 -24.90 10.58
C LYS A 878 -17.44 -26.00 9.72
N VAL A 879 -18.54 -26.59 10.21
CA VAL A 879 -19.27 -27.58 9.42
C VAL A 879 -19.91 -26.89 8.22
N GLY A 880 -19.69 -27.44 7.04
CA GLY A 880 -20.16 -26.86 5.78
C GLY A 880 -19.10 -26.11 4.99
N ASP A 881 -17.94 -25.81 5.57
CA ASP A 881 -16.79 -25.30 4.82
C ASP A 881 -16.41 -26.27 3.70
N ILE A 882 -15.86 -25.75 2.60
CA ILE A 882 -15.49 -26.54 1.42
C ILE A 882 -13.98 -26.61 1.34
N MET A 883 -13.44 -27.82 1.44
CA MET A 883 -12.05 -28.10 1.08
C MET A 883 -11.96 -28.36 -0.41
N HIS A 884 -11.19 -27.52 -1.10
CA HIS A 884 -10.78 -27.72 -2.48
C HIS A 884 -9.44 -28.41 -2.47
N TYR A 885 -9.28 -29.46 -3.26
CA TYR A 885 -8.06 -30.26 -3.26
C TYR A 885 -7.79 -30.89 -4.62
N MET A 886 -6.53 -31.24 -4.83
CA MET A 886 -6.07 -32.07 -5.93
C MET A 886 -4.90 -32.90 -5.43
N TRP A 887 -4.71 -34.06 -6.05
CA TRP A 887 -3.54 -34.88 -5.80
C TRP A 887 -3.26 -35.76 -7.01
N GLY A 888 -1.98 -35.93 -7.33
CA GLY A 888 -1.55 -36.80 -8.42
C GLY A 888 -0.15 -36.50 -8.92
N GLY A 889 0.25 -37.25 -9.95
CA GLY A 889 1.52 -37.00 -10.65
C GLY A 889 1.39 -35.90 -11.71
N PRO A 890 2.48 -35.61 -12.44
CA PRO A 890 2.51 -34.58 -13.48
C PRO A 890 1.40 -34.81 -14.52
N GLY A 891 0.54 -33.80 -14.71
CA GLY A 891 -0.61 -33.87 -15.62
C GLY A 891 -1.95 -34.23 -14.97
N ALA A 892 -2.02 -34.36 -13.64
CA ALA A 892 -3.31 -34.40 -12.94
C ALA A 892 -4.04 -33.06 -13.13
N THR A 893 -5.24 -33.12 -13.72
CA THR A 893 -6.07 -31.93 -13.96
C THR A 893 -7.46 -32.15 -13.38
N GLY A 894 -7.95 -31.18 -12.59
CA GLY A 894 -9.30 -31.20 -12.04
C GLY A 894 -9.28 -30.99 -10.53
N GLU A 895 -9.80 -29.85 -10.09
CA GLU A 895 -10.05 -29.55 -8.69
C GLU A 895 -11.24 -30.36 -8.19
N LEU A 896 -11.06 -31.01 -7.03
CA LEU A 896 -12.10 -31.75 -6.35
C LEU A 896 -12.54 -30.98 -5.10
N THR A 897 -13.79 -31.15 -4.71
CA THR A 897 -14.36 -30.47 -3.53
C THR A 897 -14.83 -31.49 -2.50
N TYR A 898 -14.59 -31.20 -1.22
CA TYR A 898 -15.08 -31.98 -0.10
C TYR A 898 -15.67 -31.05 0.97
N THR A 899 -16.94 -31.25 1.33
CA THR A 899 -17.60 -30.48 2.39
C THR A 899 -17.19 -31.03 3.77
N ILE A 900 -16.65 -30.16 4.63
CA ILE A 900 -16.22 -30.49 5.98
C ILE A 900 -17.43 -30.86 6.86
N LYS A 901 -17.30 -31.96 7.59
CA LYS A 901 -18.32 -32.45 8.52
C LYS A 901 -17.84 -32.34 9.98
N ALA A 902 -18.78 -32.43 10.92
CA ALA A 902 -18.46 -32.45 12.35
C ALA A 902 -17.49 -33.58 12.75
N GLU A 903 -17.58 -34.74 12.09
CA GLU A 903 -16.67 -35.88 12.29
C GLU A 903 -15.23 -35.58 11.85
N ASP A 904 -15.04 -34.76 10.82
CA ASP A 904 -13.72 -34.40 10.29
C ASP A 904 -13.01 -33.43 11.22
N ILE A 905 -13.74 -32.45 11.76
CA ILE A 905 -13.22 -31.49 12.76
C ILE A 905 -12.83 -32.23 14.04
N ALA A 906 -13.68 -33.13 14.53
CA ALA A 906 -13.37 -33.95 15.70
C ALA A 906 -12.14 -34.86 15.50
N LYS A 907 -11.91 -35.30 14.26
CA LYS A 907 -10.76 -36.10 13.85
C LYS A 907 -9.49 -35.26 13.64
N GLY A 908 -9.63 -33.97 13.37
CA GLY A 908 -8.55 -33.01 13.15
C GLY A 908 -7.89 -33.07 11.76
N TYR A 909 -8.44 -33.84 10.81
CA TYR A 909 -7.94 -33.89 9.44
C TYR A 909 -8.94 -34.50 8.46
N VAL A 910 -8.83 -34.13 7.19
CA VAL A 910 -9.42 -34.87 6.05
C VAL A 910 -8.27 -35.49 5.27
N GLY A 911 -8.40 -36.76 4.87
CA GLY A 911 -7.36 -37.44 4.11
C GLY A 911 -7.93 -38.51 3.22
N PHE A 912 -7.21 -38.80 2.15
CA PHE A 912 -7.61 -39.77 1.15
C PHE A 912 -6.48 -40.77 0.92
N VAL A 913 -6.85 -42.02 0.66
CA VAL A 913 -5.94 -43.11 0.36
C VAL A 913 -6.26 -43.61 -1.04
N LYS A 914 -5.23 -43.88 -1.84
CA LYS A 914 -5.38 -44.48 -3.18
C LYS A 914 -4.29 -45.51 -3.36
N GLN A 915 -4.61 -46.55 -4.13
CA GLN A 915 -3.58 -47.48 -4.58
C GLN A 915 -2.60 -46.73 -5.48
N ASN A 916 -1.33 -47.10 -5.41
CA ASN A 916 -0.30 -46.56 -6.29
C ASN A 916 -0.46 -47.13 -7.72
N MET A 917 -1.62 -46.87 -8.34
CA MET A 917 -2.11 -47.46 -9.58
C MET A 917 -2.47 -46.41 -10.63
N ILE A 918 -2.22 -46.73 -11.89
CA ILE A 918 -2.69 -45.98 -13.07
C ILE A 918 -4.21 -46.17 -13.19
N GLN A 919 -4.92 -45.04 -13.36
CA GLN A 919 -6.38 -45.04 -13.35
C GLN A 919 -6.94 -45.78 -14.58
N GLY A 920 -7.80 -46.78 -14.34
CA GLY A 920 -8.53 -47.51 -15.39
C GLY A 920 -7.90 -48.84 -15.86
N THR A 921 -6.66 -49.15 -15.44
CA THR A 921 -5.94 -50.34 -15.92
C THR A 921 -5.68 -51.40 -14.84
N TRP A 922 -5.93 -51.09 -13.55
CA TRP A 922 -5.51 -51.94 -12.41
C TRP A 922 -3.98 -52.18 -12.38
N GLU A 923 -3.19 -51.30 -12.99
CA GLU A 923 -1.73 -51.42 -13.10
C GLU A 923 -1.02 -50.54 -12.05
N HIS A 924 0.00 -51.06 -11.37
CA HIS A 924 0.84 -50.28 -10.45
C HIS A 924 1.87 -49.41 -11.20
N ILE A 925 2.32 -48.31 -10.58
CA ILE A 925 3.39 -47.48 -11.16
C ILE A 925 4.72 -48.24 -11.09
N PRO A 926 5.52 -48.27 -12.19
CA PRO A 926 6.76 -49.04 -12.20
C PRO A 926 7.79 -48.53 -11.19
N PHE A 927 8.52 -49.44 -10.55
CA PHE A 927 9.79 -49.14 -9.90
C PHE A 927 10.81 -48.71 -10.96
N GLY A 928 11.46 -47.58 -10.69
CA GLY A 928 12.67 -47.16 -11.41
C GLY A 928 12.43 -46.74 -12.87
N LYS A 929 12.56 -45.42 -13.10
CA LYS A 929 12.94 -44.74 -14.35
C LYS A 929 11.83 -43.90 -15.01
N ASP A 930 11.89 -42.60 -14.74
CA ASP A 930 12.43 -41.69 -15.74
C ASP A 930 13.42 -40.70 -15.08
N SER A 931 14.24 -40.06 -15.89
CA SER A 931 15.31 -39.13 -15.52
C SER A 931 14.81 -37.81 -14.89
N TYR A 932 13.54 -37.72 -14.48
CA TYR A 932 12.90 -36.46 -14.07
C TYR A 932 12.39 -36.44 -12.62
N GLY A 933 12.55 -37.51 -11.84
CA GLY A 933 12.14 -37.51 -10.42
C GLY A 933 10.65 -37.20 -10.27
N LYS A 934 9.78 -38.11 -10.75
CA LYS A 934 8.33 -37.90 -10.79
C LYS A 934 7.77 -37.48 -9.43
N VAL A 935 7.54 -36.17 -9.29
CA VAL A 935 6.95 -35.54 -8.11
C VAL A 935 5.46 -35.87 -8.07
N PHE A 936 5.00 -36.40 -6.95
CA PHE A 936 3.58 -36.44 -6.63
C PHE A 936 3.26 -35.25 -5.75
N GLU A 937 2.35 -34.40 -6.21
CA GLU A 937 1.90 -33.25 -5.47
C GLU A 937 0.50 -33.53 -4.91
N ALA A 938 0.31 -33.23 -3.64
CA ALA A 938 -0.99 -33.09 -3.03
C ALA A 938 -1.13 -31.65 -2.57
N TRP A 939 -2.26 -31.02 -2.89
CA TRP A 939 -2.56 -29.69 -2.38
C TRP A 939 -4.02 -29.56 -1.99
N ALA A 940 -4.29 -28.69 -1.02
CA ALA A 940 -5.62 -28.38 -0.55
C ALA A 940 -5.73 -26.95 0.00
N TYR A 941 -6.90 -26.34 -0.13
CA TYR A 941 -7.25 -25.07 0.52
C TYR A 941 -8.72 -25.09 0.97
N LEU A 942 -9.07 -24.27 1.96
CA LEU A 942 -10.46 -24.11 2.42
C LEU A 942 -11.11 -22.88 1.81
N THR A 943 -12.41 -22.97 1.57
CA THR A 943 -13.31 -21.82 1.44
C THR A 943 -14.45 -21.94 2.43
N ASP A 944 -14.76 -20.87 3.14
CA ASP A 944 -15.87 -20.83 4.09
C ASP A 944 -17.17 -20.27 3.47
N ALA A 945 -18.22 -20.16 4.28
CA ALA A 945 -19.52 -19.64 3.85
C ALA A 945 -19.56 -18.11 3.65
N ALA A 946 -18.60 -17.36 4.20
CA ALA A 946 -18.46 -15.92 4.00
C ALA A 946 -17.72 -15.60 2.68
N GLY A 947 -17.04 -16.59 2.11
CA GLY A 947 -16.30 -16.46 0.85
C GLY A 947 -14.79 -16.31 1.05
N ASN A 948 -14.28 -16.42 2.27
CA ASN A 948 -12.85 -16.38 2.52
C ASN A 948 -12.18 -17.61 1.91
N LYS A 949 -10.99 -17.44 1.34
CA LYS A 949 -10.16 -18.52 0.79
C LYS A 949 -8.83 -18.61 1.52
N GLY A 950 -8.55 -19.77 2.10
CA GLY A 950 -7.29 -20.07 2.77
C GLY A 950 -6.16 -20.25 1.77
N SER A 951 -4.92 -20.12 2.23
CA SER A 951 -3.76 -20.44 1.40
C SER A 951 -3.74 -21.93 1.05
N THR A 952 -3.23 -22.25 -0.14
CA THR A 952 -3.02 -23.63 -0.57
C THR A 952 -1.89 -24.27 0.20
N GLY A 953 -2.24 -25.19 1.10
CA GLY A 953 -1.29 -26.14 1.64
C GLY A 953 -0.90 -27.12 0.56
N LYS A 954 0.40 -27.41 0.44
CA LYS A 954 0.91 -28.36 -0.54
C LYS A 954 2.01 -29.20 0.07
N ASP A 955 2.12 -30.42 -0.42
CA ASP A 955 3.22 -31.32 -0.13
C ASP A 955 3.59 -32.14 -1.36
N GLU A 956 4.88 -32.39 -1.50
CA GLU A 956 5.48 -33.01 -2.66
C GLU A 956 6.32 -34.21 -2.20
N ILE A 957 6.10 -35.36 -2.82
CA ILE A 957 6.89 -36.57 -2.55
C ILE A 957 7.55 -37.07 -3.83
N VAL A 958 8.83 -37.42 -3.73
CA VAL A 958 9.63 -37.97 -4.83
C VAL A 958 9.84 -39.44 -4.61
N PHE A 959 9.53 -40.29 -5.59
CA PHE A 959 9.88 -41.70 -5.50
C PHE A 959 11.40 -41.87 -5.61
N ASP A 960 12.07 -42.27 -4.53
CA ASP A 960 13.52 -42.47 -4.45
C ASP A 960 13.82 -43.83 -3.84
N PHE A 961 14.15 -44.80 -4.68
CA PHE A 961 14.47 -46.16 -4.28
C PHE A 961 15.99 -46.40 -4.13
N SER A 962 16.79 -45.36 -3.87
CA SER A 962 18.24 -45.48 -3.67
C SER A 962 18.64 -46.29 -2.42
N ASP A 963 17.69 -46.51 -1.52
CA ASP A 963 17.80 -47.40 -0.35
C ASP A 963 17.46 -48.87 -0.65
N ALA A 964 17.18 -49.21 -1.92
CA ALA A 964 16.98 -50.60 -2.32
C ALA A 964 18.20 -51.46 -1.94
N PRO A 965 17.99 -52.67 -1.40
CA PRO A 965 19.09 -53.52 -0.96
C PRO A 965 19.94 -53.96 -2.16
N THR A 966 21.26 -54.03 -1.98
CA THR A 966 22.21 -54.59 -2.97
C THR A 966 22.08 -56.12 -3.10
N HIS A 967 21.22 -56.75 -2.30
CA HIS A 967 20.93 -58.17 -2.34
C HIS A 967 19.41 -58.40 -2.33
N ILE A 968 18.87 -59.05 -3.35
CA ILE A 968 17.43 -59.22 -3.58
C ILE A 968 17.11 -60.72 -3.64
N ASN A 969 16.16 -61.16 -2.80
CA ASN A 969 15.63 -62.53 -2.80
C ASN A 969 14.21 -62.58 -3.37
N ALA A 970 14.00 -63.33 -4.44
CA ALA A 970 12.72 -63.42 -5.14
C ALA A 970 12.27 -64.85 -5.47
N SER A 971 10.98 -65.13 -5.24
CA SER A 971 10.30 -66.34 -5.69
C SER A 971 10.19 -66.44 -7.20
N ALA A 972 10.01 -65.32 -7.91
CA ALA A 972 9.92 -65.29 -9.36
C ALA A 972 10.05 -63.86 -9.89
N ILE A 973 10.55 -63.73 -11.12
CA ILE A 973 10.43 -62.52 -11.95
C ILE A 973 9.57 -62.85 -13.18
N TYR A 974 8.52 -62.05 -13.44
CA TYR A 974 7.51 -62.33 -14.47
C TYR A 974 7.11 -61.07 -15.27
N GLY A 975 6.72 -61.15 -16.56
CA GLY A 975 6.64 -59.95 -17.44
C GLY A 975 5.45 -59.79 -18.42
N THR A 976 4.24 -60.28 -18.11
CA THR A 976 3.14 -60.34 -19.10
C THR A 976 2.71 -59.00 -19.75
N ASN A 977 3.10 -57.85 -19.18
CA ASN A 977 2.95 -56.49 -19.75
C ASN A 977 3.99 -55.49 -19.17
N ARG A 978 4.52 -55.77 -17.97
CA ARG A 978 5.65 -55.11 -17.29
C ARG A 978 6.35 -56.18 -16.42
N THR A 979 7.67 -56.15 -16.31
CA THR A 979 8.48 -57.07 -15.48
C THR A 979 8.16 -56.86 -14.01
N GLY A 980 7.83 -57.86 -13.19
CA GLY A 980 7.49 -57.75 -11.77
C GLY A 980 8.27 -58.73 -10.89
N LEU A 981 8.40 -58.43 -9.59
CA LEU A 981 9.10 -59.23 -8.57
C LEU A 981 8.09 -59.89 -7.62
N LEU A 982 8.22 -61.19 -7.40
CA LEU A 982 7.51 -61.90 -6.33
C LEU A 982 8.51 -62.20 -5.20
N LEU A 983 8.35 -61.60 -4.02
CA LEU A 983 9.26 -61.77 -2.88
C LEU A 983 8.92 -63.00 -2.03
N ASP A 984 9.93 -63.60 -1.38
CA ASP A 984 9.79 -64.82 -0.57
C ASP A 984 9.13 -64.59 0.80
N ASP A 985 9.29 -63.39 1.39
CA ASP A 985 8.90 -63.12 2.79
C ASP A 985 7.52 -62.45 2.95
N ASN A 986 6.86 -62.04 1.85
CA ASN A 986 5.55 -61.40 1.90
C ASN A 986 4.81 -61.57 0.56
N PRO A 987 3.66 -62.27 0.49
CA PRO A 987 2.94 -62.49 -0.76
C PRO A 987 2.21 -61.21 -1.18
N LYS A 988 2.96 -60.23 -1.69
CA LYS A 988 2.44 -59.04 -2.35
C LYS A 988 3.31 -58.79 -3.59
N SER A 989 2.68 -58.92 -4.76
CA SER A 989 3.33 -58.71 -6.06
C SER A 989 3.87 -57.29 -6.15
N ALA A 990 5.19 -57.13 -6.31
CA ALA A 990 5.79 -55.87 -6.70
C ALA A 990 5.75 -55.78 -8.22
N SER A 991 4.78 -55.05 -8.75
CA SER A 991 4.49 -54.93 -10.18
C SER A 991 5.21 -53.74 -10.83
N ALA A 992 6.54 -53.66 -10.66
CA ALA A 992 7.44 -53.58 -11.81
C ALA A 992 8.90 -53.77 -11.35
N VAL A 993 9.84 -54.11 -12.24
CA VAL A 993 11.24 -54.33 -11.90
C VAL A 993 12.10 -53.74 -13.00
N ASN A 994 12.62 -52.56 -12.75
CA ASN A 994 13.89 -52.11 -13.31
C ASN A 994 14.83 -52.01 -12.11
N ILE A 995 15.68 -53.02 -11.88
CA ILE A 995 16.62 -53.05 -10.75
C ILE A 995 17.86 -52.26 -11.17
N GLU A 996 17.68 -50.98 -11.52
CA GLU A 996 18.83 -50.12 -11.74
C GLU A 996 19.32 -49.65 -10.37
N ALA A 997 20.32 -50.33 -9.81
CA ALA A 997 20.95 -49.94 -8.54
C ALA A 997 21.87 -48.70 -8.70
N GLN A 998 21.53 -47.77 -9.60
CA GLN A 998 22.22 -46.50 -9.84
C GLN A 998 23.76 -46.65 -9.96
N GLY A 999 24.23 -47.68 -10.68
CA GLY A 999 25.67 -47.96 -10.88
C GLY A 999 26.35 -48.65 -9.69
N LYS A 1000 25.60 -49.44 -8.91
CA LYS A 1000 26.12 -50.32 -7.85
C LYS A 1000 25.90 -51.77 -8.25
N ALA A 1001 26.85 -52.63 -7.89
CA ALA A 1001 26.71 -54.08 -8.00
C ALA A 1001 25.43 -54.59 -7.32
N VAL A 1002 24.71 -55.46 -8.01
CA VAL A 1002 23.47 -56.11 -7.60
C VAL A 1002 23.71 -57.60 -7.42
N GLU A 1003 23.32 -58.13 -6.27
CA GLU A 1003 23.17 -59.56 -6.04
C GLU A 1003 21.68 -59.93 -6.11
N LEU A 1004 21.31 -60.80 -7.06
CA LEU A 1004 19.93 -61.23 -7.31
C LEU A 1004 19.81 -62.75 -7.19
N ASP A 1005 19.15 -63.20 -6.13
CA ASP A 1005 18.76 -64.59 -5.95
C ASP A 1005 17.28 -64.76 -6.33
N VAL A 1006 17.02 -65.54 -7.38
CA VAL A 1006 15.67 -65.76 -7.90
C VAL A 1006 15.40 -67.23 -8.26
N LYS A 1007 14.17 -67.72 -8.09
CA LYS A 1007 13.83 -69.11 -8.52
C LYS A 1007 13.56 -69.24 -10.02
N THR A 1008 13.06 -68.20 -10.69
CA THR A 1008 12.82 -68.22 -12.14
C THR A 1008 12.70 -66.84 -12.76
N PHE A 1009 13.05 -66.74 -14.04
CA PHE A 1009 12.59 -65.69 -14.96
C PHE A 1009 11.57 -66.28 -15.92
N THR A 1010 10.39 -65.67 -16.05
CA THR A 1010 9.28 -66.24 -16.82
C THR A 1010 8.36 -65.19 -17.44
N HIS A 1011 7.40 -65.60 -18.26
CA HIS A 1011 6.34 -64.74 -18.81
C HIS A 1011 6.83 -63.43 -19.44
N ARG A 1012 7.90 -63.45 -20.25
CA ARG A 1012 8.48 -62.25 -20.90
C ARG A 1012 9.06 -61.21 -19.94
N ALA A 1013 9.57 -61.64 -18.79
CA ALA A 1013 10.34 -60.77 -17.90
C ALA A 1013 11.47 -60.08 -18.69
N ASP A 1014 11.62 -58.77 -18.56
CA ASP A 1014 12.71 -57.99 -19.18
C ASP A 1014 13.44 -57.25 -18.06
N VAL A 1015 14.62 -57.74 -17.67
CA VAL A 1015 15.41 -57.24 -16.54
C VAL A 1015 16.72 -56.65 -17.00
N LYS A 1016 17.05 -55.49 -16.44
CA LYS A 1016 18.30 -54.76 -16.66
C LYS A 1016 18.87 -54.32 -15.29
N LEU A 1017 20.15 -54.59 -15.01
CA LEU A 1017 20.77 -54.34 -13.70
C LEU A 1017 21.65 -53.06 -13.65
N GLY A 1018 22.17 -52.59 -14.79
CA GLY A 1018 23.02 -51.39 -14.86
C GLY A 1018 24.51 -51.74 -14.75
N ASP A 1019 25.41 -50.79 -15.04
CA ASP A 1019 26.86 -51.06 -14.94
C ASP A 1019 27.27 -51.43 -13.49
N GLY A 1020 28.12 -52.45 -13.32
CA GLY A 1020 28.62 -52.95 -12.03
C GLY A 1020 28.98 -54.44 -12.06
N ASP A 1021 29.70 -54.93 -11.06
CA ASP A 1021 30.03 -56.37 -10.95
C ASP A 1021 28.83 -57.16 -10.37
N ASP A 1022 27.88 -57.52 -11.22
CA ASP A 1022 26.61 -58.12 -10.78
C ASP A 1022 26.69 -59.63 -10.57
N ILE A 1023 25.90 -60.13 -9.62
CA ILE A 1023 25.79 -61.56 -9.31
C ILE A 1023 24.33 -61.99 -9.39
N VAL A 1024 23.98 -62.84 -10.34
CA VAL A 1024 22.63 -63.41 -10.47
C VAL A 1024 22.65 -64.92 -10.27
N THR A 1025 21.90 -65.40 -9.29
CA THR A 1025 21.65 -66.83 -9.08
C THR A 1025 20.20 -67.18 -9.38
N VAL A 1026 19.99 -68.03 -10.39
CA VAL A 1026 18.70 -68.68 -10.67
C VAL A 1026 18.71 -70.07 -10.02
N TYR A 1027 18.13 -70.17 -8.82
CA TYR A 1027 18.29 -71.35 -7.95
C TYR A 1027 17.05 -72.24 -7.90
N LYS A 1028 17.26 -73.53 -7.63
CA LYS A 1028 16.19 -74.50 -7.36
C LYS A 1028 15.72 -74.41 -5.91
N SER A 1029 14.42 -74.23 -5.71
CA SER A 1029 13.78 -74.42 -4.39
C SER A 1029 12.47 -75.19 -4.52
N GLY A 1030 12.23 -76.17 -3.63
CA GLY A 1030 10.97 -76.91 -3.55
C GLY A 1030 10.65 -77.83 -4.75
N GLY A 1031 11.60 -78.05 -5.67
CA GLY A 1031 11.48 -79.04 -6.74
C GLY A 1031 10.72 -78.57 -7.99
N VAL A 1032 10.44 -77.28 -8.15
CA VAL A 1032 9.76 -76.81 -9.37
C VAL A 1032 10.57 -75.80 -10.18
N TRP A 1033 11.26 -74.77 -9.67
CA TRP A 1033 11.90 -73.77 -10.57
C TRP A 1033 13.34 -73.41 -10.24
N GLY A 1034 14.17 -73.33 -11.30
CA GLY A 1034 15.53 -72.78 -11.39
C GLY A 1034 15.87 -72.28 -12.81
N ASP A 1035 14.84 -72.10 -13.65
CA ASP A 1035 14.94 -71.90 -15.11
C ASP A 1035 14.77 -70.42 -15.50
N MET A 1036 15.34 -70.04 -16.64
CA MET A 1036 14.99 -68.84 -17.41
C MET A 1036 14.17 -69.25 -18.64
N VAL A 1037 12.91 -68.82 -18.71
CA VAL A 1037 11.95 -69.31 -19.73
C VAL A 1037 11.06 -68.22 -20.32
N GLU A 1038 10.29 -68.59 -21.35
CA GLU A 1038 9.15 -67.84 -21.87
C GLU A 1038 9.45 -66.42 -22.37
N ASP A 1039 10.45 -66.31 -23.24
CA ASP A 1039 10.89 -65.06 -23.86
C ASP A 1039 11.36 -64.02 -22.82
N SER A 1040 11.86 -64.50 -21.67
CA SER A 1040 12.48 -63.65 -20.65
C SER A 1040 13.86 -63.18 -21.09
N LYS A 1041 14.27 -62.00 -20.59
CA LYS A 1041 15.53 -61.34 -20.89
C LYS A 1041 16.18 -60.86 -19.62
N LEU A 1042 17.48 -61.06 -19.54
CA LEU A 1042 18.37 -60.54 -18.51
C LEU A 1042 19.51 -59.79 -19.20
N ASN A 1043 19.71 -58.54 -18.84
CA ASN A 1043 20.86 -57.75 -19.24
C ASN A 1043 21.60 -57.26 -18.00
N LEU A 1044 22.85 -57.67 -17.85
CA LEU A 1044 23.71 -57.31 -16.72
C LEU A 1044 24.46 -55.99 -16.98
N ASP A 1045 24.48 -55.46 -18.23
CA ASP A 1045 25.33 -54.31 -18.63
C ASP A 1045 26.82 -54.50 -18.24
N ASN A 1046 27.65 -53.46 -18.31
CA ASN A 1046 29.11 -53.63 -18.22
C ASN A 1046 29.58 -53.90 -16.78
N GLY A 1047 30.56 -54.79 -16.62
CA GLY A 1047 31.15 -55.17 -15.33
C GLY A 1047 31.69 -56.59 -15.34
N ASP A 1048 32.35 -57.03 -14.26
CA ASP A 1048 32.79 -58.42 -14.12
C ASP A 1048 31.64 -59.27 -13.54
N ASN A 1049 30.72 -59.73 -14.40
CA ASN A 1049 29.45 -60.31 -13.93
C ASN A 1049 29.49 -61.83 -13.73
N ILE A 1050 28.64 -62.33 -12.83
CA ILE A 1050 28.43 -63.75 -12.57
C ILE A 1050 26.94 -64.09 -12.75
N LEU A 1051 26.63 -64.99 -13.69
CA LEU A 1051 25.31 -65.59 -13.81
C LEU A 1051 25.39 -67.10 -13.56
N LYS A 1052 24.63 -67.60 -12.59
CA LYS A 1052 24.47 -69.03 -12.35
C LYS A 1052 23.01 -69.45 -12.51
N VAL A 1053 22.74 -70.33 -13.46
CA VAL A 1053 21.41 -70.94 -13.71
C VAL A 1053 21.47 -72.42 -13.36
N GLU A 1054 20.72 -72.85 -12.33
CA GLU A 1054 20.78 -74.24 -11.82
C GLU A 1054 19.99 -75.26 -12.66
N THR A 1055 19.18 -74.80 -13.60
CA THR A 1055 18.61 -75.63 -14.67
C THR A 1055 18.97 -75.05 -16.04
N ASN A 1056 18.03 -74.40 -16.72
CA ASN A 1056 18.06 -74.21 -18.16
C ASN A 1056 17.82 -72.75 -18.52
N ILE A 1057 18.40 -72.36 -19.65
CA ILE A 1057 17.98 -71.20 -20.41
C ILE A 1057 17.19 -71.74 -21.61
N ASP A 1058 15.88 -71.52 -21.63
CA ASP A 1058 14.97 -72.11 -22.61
C ASP A 1058 14.03 -71.05 -23.18
N ARG A 1059 14.22 -70.67 -24.44
CA ARG A 1059 13.55 -69.52 -25.06
C ARG A 1059 13.74 -68.24 -24.22
N ALA A 1060 14.99 -67.90 -23.89
CA ALA A 1060 15.31 -66.70 -23.11
C ALA A 1060 16.60 -66.02 -23.62
N SER A 1061 16.82 -64.77 -23.22
CA SER A 1061 17.99 -63.98 -23.62
C SER A 1061 18.82 -63.54 -22.41
N VAL A 1062 20.13 -63.66 -22.50
CA VAL A 1062 21.12 -63.16 -21.54
C VAL A 1062 22.10 -62.27 -22.28
N ILE A 1063 22.33 -61.07 -21.75
CA ILE A 1063 23.40 -60.17 -22.17
C ILE A 1063 24.23 -59.90 -20.91
N ALA A 1064 25.49 -60.30 -20.91
CA ALA A 1064 26.38 -60.11 -19.78
C ALA A 1064 27.05 -58.73 -19.82
N GLY A 1065 27.31 -58.14 -21.00
CA GLY A 1065 27.89 -56.80 -21.14
C GLY A 1065 29.41 -56.85 -21.35
N ASP A 1066 30.10 -55.71 -21.32
CA ASP A 1066 31.57 -55.71 -21.45
C ASP A 1066 32.23 -55.94 -20.06
N GLY A 1067 33.22 -56.82 -19.97
CA GLY A 1067 33.95 -57.16 -18.72
C GLY A 1067 34.43 -58.61 -18.65
N TYR A 1068 34.91 -59.08 -17.50
CA TYR A 1068 35.18 -60.51 -17.28
C TYR A 1068 33.90 -61.21 -16.80
N ASP A 1069 33.14 -61.78 -17.73
CA ASP A 1069 31.87 -62.42 -17.40
C ASP A 1069 31.97 -63.94 -17.23
N ASN A 1070 31.29 -64.47 -16.22
CA ASN A 1070 31.23 -65.90 -15.93
C ASN A 1070 29.79 -66.40 -15.87
N VAL A 1071 29.33 -66.97 -16.97
CA VAL A 1071 27.99 -67.54 -17.11
C VAL A 1071 28.04 -69.06 -16.99
N LYS A 1072 27.29 -69.60 -16.02
CA LYS A 1072 27.17 -71.05 -15.77
C LYS A 1072 25.72 -71.49 -15.84
N VAL A 1073 25.43 -72.45 -16.71
CA VAL A 1073 24.13 -73.10 -16.86
C VAL A 1073 24.30 -74.58 -16.56
N ASP A 1074 23.74 -75.09 -15.46
CA ASP A 1074 23.92 -76.50 -15.05
C ASP A 1074 23.17 -77.49 -15.97
N GLY A 1075 22.15 -77.02 -16.69
CA GLY A 1075 21.34 -77.77 -17.66
C GLY A 1075 21.70 -77.43 -19.10
N TYR A 1076 20.71 -77.01 -19.89
CA TYR A 1076 20.84 -76.74 -21.33
C TYR A 1076 20.53 -75.29 -21.70
N ILE A 1077 20.97 -74.89 -22.90
CA ILE A 1077 20.56 -73.65 -23.59
C ILE A 1077 19.79 -74.05 -24.85
N THR A 1078 18.48 -73.80 -24.92
CA THR A 1078 17.65 -74.29 -26.04
C THR A 1078 16.57 -73.32 -26.55
N ASN A 1079 15.90 -73.69 -27.65
CA ASN A 1079 14.68 -73.07 -28.17
C ASN A 1079 14.79 -71.58 -28.51
N ARG A 1080 15.79 -71.21 -29.33
CA ARG A 1080 16.10 -69.84 -29.75
C ARG A 1080 16.53 -68.95 -28.59
N SER A 1081 17.21 -69.54 -27.61
CA SER A 1081 17.86 -68.74 -26.58
C SER A 1081 19.05 -67.97 -27.16
N TYR A 1082 19.34 -66.82 -26.57
CA TYR A 1082 20.43 -65.95 -26.98
C TYR A 1082 21.29 -65.63 -25.77
N VAL A 1083 22.59 -65.92 -25.83
CA VAL A 1083 23.54 -65.55 -24.79
C VAL A 1083 24.65 -64.73 -25.42
N ASN A 1084 24.82 -63.50 -24.96
CA ASN A 1084 25.88 -62.61 -25.39
C ASN A 1084 26.73 -62.24 -24.17
N LEU A 1085 28.04 -62.47 -24.24
CA LEU A 1085 28.97 -62.18 -23.15
C LEU A 1085 29.73 -60.85 -23.31
N GLY A 1086 29.48 -60.08 -24.38
CA GLY A 1086 30.12 -58.78 -24.66
C GLY A 1086 31.65 -58.83 -24.77
N ASP A 1087 32.34 -57.69 -24.79
CA ASP A 1087 33.80 -57.69 -24.91
C ASP A 1087 34.49 -58.01 -23.57
N GLY A 1088 35.49 -58.88 -23.56
CA GLY A 1088 36.32 -59.25 -22.41
C GLY A 1088 36.79 -60.70 -22.45
N ASN A 1089 37.48 -61.18 -21.42
CA ASN A 1089 37.92 -62.59 -21.37
C ASN A 1089 36.85 -63.47 -20.71
N ASN A 1090 35.82 -63.83 -21.46
CA ASN A 1090 34.59 -64.36 -20.90
C ASN A 1090 34.59 -65.89 -20.76
N LYS A 1091 33.71 -66.39 -19.89
CA LYS A 1091 33.53 -67.82 -19.66
C LYS A 1091 32.06 -68.22 -19.68
N LEU A 1092 31.72 -69.16 -20.57
CA LEU A 1092 30.44 -69.86 -20.57
C LEU A 1092 30.64 -71.34 -20.26
N THR A 1093 29.90 -71.87 -19.28
CA THR A 1093 29.84 -73.31 -19.00
C THR A 1093 28.40 -73.81 -19.05
N VAL A 1094 28.13 -74.78 -19.92
CA VAL A 1094 26.82 -75.43 -20.10
C VAL A 1094 26.95 -76.90 -19.71
N GLY A 1095 26.18 -77.35 -18.72
CA GLY A 1095 26.29 -78.69 -18.16
C GLY A 1095 25.88 -79.80 -19.13
N THR A 1096 25.00 -79.50 -20.08
CA THR A 1096 24.53 -80.45 -21.09
C THR A 1096 24.76 -79.92 -22.51
N ASN A 1097 23.72 -79.52 -23.23
CA ASN A 1097 23.78 -79.16 -24.65
C ASN A 1097 23.32 -77.73 -24.94
N ILE A 1098 23.76 -77.22 -26.10
CA ILE A 1098 23.24 -76.01 -26.73
C ILE A 1098 22.47 -76.45 -27.98
N ASP A 1099 21.20 -76.06 -28.13
CA ASP A 1099 20.36 -76.51 -29.25
C ASP A 1099 19.46 -75.38 -29.79
N HIS A 1100 19.38 -75.19 -31.10
CA HIS A 1100 18.60 -74.13 -31.76
C HIS A 1100 18.83 -72.74 -31.14
N SER A 1101 20.04 -72.41 -30.70
CA SER A 1101 20.33 -71.20 -29.91
C SER A 1101 21.57 -70.46 -30.42
N THR A 1102 21.81 -69.26 -29.91
CA THR A 1102 22.94 -68.44 -30.32
C THR A 1102 23.77 -68.03 -29.11
N VAL A 1103 25.09 -68.19 -29.22
CA VAL A 1103 26.07 -67.70 -28.25
C VAL A 1103 27.06 -66.78 -28.97
N GLU A 1104 27.32 -65.62 -28.41
CA GLU A 1104 28.33 -64.66 -28.87
C GLU A 1104 29.20 -64.29 -27.67
N THR A 1105 30.54 -64.40 -27.78
CA THR A 1105 31.44 -64.13 -26.64
C THR A 1105 32.26 -62.85 -26.75
N GLY A 1106 32.37 -62.26 -27.94
CA GLY A 1106 32.87 -60.89 -28.13
C GLY A 1106 34.36 -60.81 -28.45
N SER A 1107 35.02 -59.73 -28.06
CA SER A 1107 36.48 -59.60 -28.19
C SER A 1107 37.17 -59.96 -26.88
N GLY A 1108 38.23 -60.75 -26.90
CA GLY A 1108 39.00 -61.20 -25.74
C GLY A 1108 39.33 -62.68 -25.87
N ASN A 1109 40.01 -63.26 -24.88
CA ASN A 1109 40.33 -64.69 -24.88
C ASN A 1109 39.24 -65.45 -24.11
N ASP A 1110 38.26 -65.95 -24.85
CA ASP A 1110 37.04 -66.53 -24.32
C ASP A 1110 37.13 -68.04 -24.12
N THR A 1111 36.30 -68.56 -23.22
CA THR A 1111 36.19 -70.00 -22.95
C THR A 1111 34.74 -70.46 -22.90
N VAL A 1112 34.35 -71.31 -23.84
CA VAL A 1112 33.04 -71.97 -23.87
C VAL A 1112 33.20 -73.47 -23.60
N VAL A 1113 32.49 -74.00 -22.62
CA VAL A 1113 32.49 -75.43 -22.26
C VAL A 1113 31.08 -76.00 -22.30
N VAL A 1114 30.87 -77.04 -23.11
CA VAL A 1114 29.58 -77.71 -23.29
C VAL A 1114 29.70 -79.19 -22.92
N GLY A 1115 28.96 -79.63 -21.91
CA GLY A 1115 29.06 -80.97 -21.33
C GLY A 1115 28.50 -82.12 -22.18
N ASN A 1116 27.87 -81.83 -23.33
CA ASN A 1116 27.29 -82.82 -24.24
C ASN A 1116 27.52 -82.44 -25.71
N TYR A 1117 26.52 -81.91 -26.42
CA TYR A 1117 26.58 -81.60 -27.87
C TYR A 1117 26.11 -80.17 -28.16
N ILE A 1118 26.36 -79.70 -29.38
CA ILE A 1118 25.83 -78.44 -29.92
C ILE A 1118 25.06 -78.81 -31.19
N HIS A 1119 23.81 -78.39 -31.35
CA HIS A 1119 22.99 -78.66 -32.55
C HIS A 1119 22.23 -77.43 -33.03
N ASN A 1120 22.09 -77.26 -34.35
CA ASN A 1120 21.31 -76.19 -35.00
C ASN A 1120 21.58 -74.79 -34.41
N SER A 1121 22.79 -74.55 -33.90
CA SER A 1121 23.13 -73.38 -33.09
C SER A 1121 24.25 -72.58 -33.72
N THR A 1122 24.27 -71.29 -33.42
CA THR A 1122 25.35 -70.39 -33.81
C THR A 1122 26.23 -70.10 -32.60
N ILE A 1123 27.52 -70.35 -32.69
CA ILE A 1123 28.50 -69.97 -31.66
C ILE A 1123 29.52 -69.07 -32.34
N LYS A 1124 29.66 -67.83 -31.87
CA LYS A 1124 30.72 -66.93 -32.34
C LYS A 1124 31.60 -66.61 -31.16
N LEU A 1125 32.87 -66.99 -31.25
CA LEU A 1125 33.84 -66.71 -30.19
C LEU A 1125 34.29 -65.25 -30.33
N GLY A 1126 34.96 -64.91 -31.43
CA GLY A 1126 35.07 -63.52 -31.87
C GLY A 1126 36.52 -63.12 -32.10
N ALA A 1127 37.08 -62.18 -31.33
CA ALA A 1127 38.44 -61.72 -31.56
C ALA A 1127 39.33 -61.98 -30.34
N GLY A 1128 40.28 -62.91 -30.44
CA GLY A 1128 41.22 -63.27 -29.38
C GLY A 1128 41.64 -64.73 -29.52
N ASP A 1129 42.39 -65.25 -28.54
CA ASP A 1129 42.76 -66.68 -28.54
C ASP A 1129 41.69 -67.48 -27.78
N ASP A 1130 40.67 -67.96 -28.49
CA ASP A 1130 39.47 -68.53 -27.89
C ASP A 1130 39.53 -70.05 -27.71
N SER A 1131 38.73 -70.57 -26.79
CA SER A 1131 38.58 -72.03 -26.62
C SER A 1131 37.14 -72.49 -26.51
N LEU A 1132 36.74 -73.38 -27.40
CA LEU A 1132 35.50 -74.15 -27.34
C LEU A 1132 35.80 -75.59 -26.95
N THR A 1133 35.24 -76.07 -25.85
CA THR A 1133 35.27 -77.47 -25.43
C THR A 1133 33.87 -78.08 -25.51
N ILE A 1134 33.72 -79.16 -26.26
CA ILE A 1134 32.48 -79.94 -26.36
C ILE A 1134 32.73 -81.38 -25.93
N ALA A 1135 31.73 -82.01 -25.31
CA ALA A 1135 31.90 -83.41 -24.90
C ALA A 1135 31.83 -84.37 -26.08
N LYS A 1136 30.85 -84.21 -26.98
CA LYS A 1136 30.66 -85.09 -28.14
C LYS A 1136 31.01 -84.37 -29.43
N SER A 1137 31.50 -85.13 -30.40
CA SER A 1137 31.72 -84.69 -31.79
C SER A 1137 30.44 -84.48 -32.61
N ASP A 1138 29.27 -84.62 -32.00
CA ASP A 1138 27.99 -84.47 -32.67
C ASP A 1138 27.64 -82.98 -32.78
N MET A 1139 27.93 -82.36 -33.94
CA MET A 1139 27.86 -80.92 -34.20
C MET A 1139 26.86 -80.54 -35.31
N GLN A 1140 25.79 -81.32 -35.49
CA GLN A 1140 24.87 -81.19 -36.62
C GLN A 1140 24.22 -79.80 -36.74
N GLY A 1141 24.31 -79.23 -37.94
CA GLY A 1141 23.56 -78.03 -38.33
C GLY A 1141 24.02 -76.74 -37.66
N ASN A 1142 25.24 -76.72 -37.10
CA ASN A 1142 25.77 -75.55 -36.43
C ASN A 1142 26.50 -74.60 -37.39
N ASP A 1143 26.70 -73.40 -36.90
CA ASP A 1143 27.57 -72.36 -37.44
C ASP A 1143 28.49 -71.90 -36.29
N ILE A 1144 29.68 -72.52 -36.19
CA ILE A 1144 30.64 -72.27 -35.10
C ILE A 1144 31.85 -71.55 -35.68
N ASP A 1145 32.06 -70.33 -35.23
CA ASP A 1145 33.12 -69.45 -35.71
C ASP A 1145 34.07 -69.14 -34.56
N GLY A 1146 35.34 -69.53 -34.68
CA GLY A 1146 36.39 -69.10 -33.75
C GLY A 1146 36.71 -67.60 -33.90
N GLY A 1147 36.64 -67.09 -35.13
CA GLY A 1147 36.85 -65.69 -35.45
C GLY A 1147 38.31 -65.36 -35.77
N THR A 1148 38.90 -64.36 -35.10
CA THR A 1148 40.28 -63.94 -35.36
C THR A 1148 41.17 -64.16 -34.14
N GLY A 1149 42.27 -64.86 -34.32
CA GLY A 1149 43.25 -65.14 -33.27
C GLY A 1149 43.76 -66.56 -33.40
N TYR A 1150 44.23 -67.17 -32.31
CA TYR A 1150 44.56 -68.59 -32.29
C TYR A 1150 43.48 -69.36 -31.52
N ASP A 1151 42.62 -70.06 -32.26
CA ASP A 1151 41.41 -70.64 -31.70
C ASP A 1151 41.50 -72.16 -31.52
N LYS A 1152 40.96 -72.63 -30.40
CA LYS A 1152 41.04 -74.03 -29.99
C LYS A 1152 39.69 -74.68 -29.84
N LEU A 1153 39.45 -75.73 -30.63
CA LEU A 1153 38.34 -76.66 -30.48
C LEU A 1153 38.79 -77.95 -29.78
N ALA A 1154 38.17 -78.28 -28.65
CA ALA A 1154 38.44 -79.52 -27.91
C ALA A 1154 37.21 -80.42 -27.88
N ILE A 1155 37.37 -81.69 -28.28
CA ILE A 1155 36.34 -82.73 -28.19
C ILE A 1155 36.79 -83.76 -27.17
N THR A 1156 36.15 -83.78 -26.00
CA THR A 1156 36.61 -84.62 -24.88
C THR A 1156 36.17 -86.08 -24.96
N ASN A 1157 35.13 -86.40 -25.73
CA ASN A 1157 34.70 -87.75 -26.05
C ASN A 1157 34.46 -87.91 -27.57
N PRO A 1158 35.54 -87.95 -28.38
CA PRO A 1158 35.47 -87.95 -29.85
C PRO A 1158 35.02 -89.28 -30.47
N GLY A 1159 34.93 -90.36 -29.68
CA GLY A 1159 34.65 -91.72 -30.14
C GLY A 1159 35.89 -92.41 -30.71
N THR A 1160 35.73 -93.63 -31.24
CA THR A 1160 36.87 -94.43 -31.77
C THR A 1160 37.31 -94.01 -33.18
N SER A 1161 36.43 -93.34 -33.92
CA SER A 1161 36.69 -92.84 -35.26
C SER A 1161 35.93 -91.53 -35.47
N ILE A 1162 36.62 -90.52 -35.99
CA ILE A 1162 36.07 -89.21 -36.30
C ILE A 1162 36.63 -88.76 -37.65
N ASN A 1163 35.81 -88.10 -38.47
CA ASN A 1163 36.26 -87.51 -39.73
C ASN A 1163 36.30 -86.00 -39.57
N LEU A 1164 37.34 -85.35 -40.10
CA LEU A 1164 37.49 -83.90 -39.98
C LEU A 1164 36.34 -83.16 -40.70
N ASP A 1165 35.83 -83.69 -41.81
CA ASP A 1165 34.64 -83.14 -42.50
C ASP A 1165 33.43 -82.99 -41.57
N SER A 1166 33.17 -83.96 -40.68
CA SER A 1166 32.08 -83.88 -39.71
C SER A 1166 32.21 -82.77 -38.66
N ILE A 1167 33.39 -82.14 -38.57
CA ILE A 1167 33.66 -80.95 -37.76
C ILE A 1167 33.66 -79.71 -38.66
N ALA A 1168 34.44 -79.74 -39.75
CA ALA A 1168 34.67 -78.61 -40.65
C ALA A 1168 33.43 -78.17 -41.45
N ASP A 1169 32.41 -79.03 -41.59
CA ASP A 1169 31.11 -78.65 -42.15
C ASP A 1169 30.28 -77.76 -41.20
N HIS A 1170 30.70 -77.65 -39.93
CA HIS A 1170 29.96 -77.02 -38.85
C HIS A 1170 30.79 -76.04 -38.00
N ALA A 1171 32.09 -75.96 -38.25
CA ALA A 1171 33.02 -75.10 -37.56
C ALA A 1171 34.11 -74.58 -38.51
N HIS A 1172 34.49 -73.32 -38.35
CA HIS A 1172 35.54 -72.63 -39.11
C HIS A 1172 36.32 -71.66 -38.21
N ASN A 1173 37.49 -71.23 -38.68
CA ASN A 1173 38.46 -70.42 -37.93
C ASN A 1173 38.94 -71.10 -36.63
N PHE A 1174 39.49 -72.31 -36.71
CA PHE A 1174 40.14 -73.01 -35.60
C PHE A 1174 41.52 -73.55 -35.99
N GLU A 1175 42.55 -73.05 -35.31
CA GLU A 1175 43.95 -73.42 -35.55
C GLU A 1175 44.37 -74.65 -34.72
N GLU A 1176 43.63 -74.99 -33.65
CA GLU A 1176 43.89 -76.19 -32.85
C GLU A 1176 42.65 -77.09 -32.67
N LEU A 1177 42.82 -78.37 -33.01
CA LEU A 1177 41.88 -79.43 -32.67
C LEU A 1177 42.48 -80.36 -31.60
N ASN A 1178 41.85 -80.42 -30.43
CA ASN A 1178 42.22 -81.33 -29.36
C ASN A 1178 41.20 -82.48 -29.22
N ILE A 1179 41.62 -83.71 -29.46
CA ILE A 1179 40.79 -84.92 -29.36
C ILE A 1179 41.28 -85.87 -28.24
N SER A 1180 42.13 -85.38 -27.33
CA SER A 1180 42.73 -86.20 -26.28
C SER A 1180 41.65 -86.81 -25.37
N ASN A 1181 41.60 -88.13 -25.27
CA ASN A 1181 40.79 -88.86 -24.30
C ASN A 1181 41.50 -90.12 -23.81
N LYS A 1182 42.07 -90.06 -22.60
CA LYS A 1182 42.83 -91.16 -21.98
C LYS A 1182 42.08 -92.49 -21.82
N SER A 1183 40.76 -92.51 -22.00
CA SER A 1183 39.93 -93.71 -21.87
C SER A 1183 39.71 -94.47 -23.18
N GLN A 1184 40.06 -93.90 -24.34
CA GLN A 1184 39.91 -94.55 -25.64
C GLN A 1184 40.90 -94.02 -26.67
N ASN A 1185 41.29 -94.86 -27.64
CA ASN A 1185 42.06 -94.39 -28.78
C ASN A 1185 41.12 -93.99 -29.93
N THR A 1186 41.41 -92.86 -30.56
CA THR A 1186 40.64 -92.25 -31.63
C THR A 1186 41.43 -92.22 -32.93
N THR A 1187 40.78 -92.60 -34.04
CA THR A 1187 41.30 -92.38 -35.39
C THR A 1187 40.63 -91.15 -36.01
N LEU A 1188 41.40 -90.09 -36.26
CA LEU A 1188 40.96 -88.88 -36.96
C LEU A 1188 41.30 -88.98 -38.45
N SER A 1189 40.30 -89.01 -39.32
CA SER A 1189 40.50 -88.94 -40.78
C SER A 1189 40.60 -87.49 -41.24
N VAL A 1190 41.66 -87.12 -41.96
CA VAL A 1190 41.95 -85.74 -42.39
C VAL A 1190 42.03 -85.68 -43.92
N LYS A 1191 41.28 -84.75 -44.53
CA LYS A 1191 41.46 -84.33 -45.92
C LYS A 1191 42.00 -82.90 -45.97
N LEU A 1192 42.64 -82.56 -47.08
CA LEU A 1192 43.12 -81.23 -47.39
C LEU A 1192 41.99 -80.19 -47.37
N SER A 1193 40.85 -80.50 -48.00
CA SER A 1193 39.68 -79.61 -48.06
C SER A 1193 39.15 -79.26 -46.67
N ASP A 1194 39.16 -80.25 -45.76
CA ASP A 1194 38.55 -80.12 -44.45
C ASP A 1194 39.43 -79.25 -43.54
N VAL A 1195 40.76 -79.28 -43.71
CA VAL A 1195 41.69 -78.37 -43.02
C VAL A 1195 41.50 -76.93 -43.48
N ILE A 1196 41.40 -76.70 -44.80
CA ILE A 1196 41.17 -75.36 -45.36
C ILE A 1196 39.83 -74.78 -44.89
N SER A 1197 38.78 -75.60 -44.78
CA SER A 1197 37.48 -75.14 -44.27
C SER A 1197 37.48 -74.86 -42.78
N LEU A 1198 38.27 -75.60 -41.99
CA LEU A 1198 38.30 -75.46 -40.54
C LEU A 1198 39.20 -74.32 -40.06
N THR A 1199 40.32 -74.06 -40.75
CA THR A 1199 41.33 -73.07 -40.35
C THR A 1199 41.14 -71.75 -41.08
N ASP A 1200 41.79 -70.69 -40.60
CA ASP A 1200 41.78 -69.38 -41.25
C ASP A 1200 42.74 -69.28 -42.47
N GLY A 1201 43.15 -68.06 -42.83
CA GLY A 1201 44.03 -67.78 -43.97
C GLY A 1201 45.39 -68.48 -43.93
N ASP A 1202 45.88 -68.89 -42.75
CA ASP A 1202 47.19 -69.54 -42.59
C ASP A 1202 47.17 -71.05 -42.86
N ASN A 1203 45.98 -71.63 -43.07
CA ASN A 1203 45.76 -73.03 -43.46
C ASN A 1203 46.55 -74.04 -42.60
N THR A 1204 46.71 -73.76 -41.31
CA THR A 1204 47.55 -74.53 -40.39
C THR A 1204 46.69 -75.09 -39.25
N LEU A 1205 46.59 -76.42 -39.17
CA LEU A 1205 45.85 -77.11 -38.12
C LEU A 1205 46.78 -77.88 -37.18
N LYS A 1206 46.77 -77.53 -35.91
CA LYS A 1206 47.46 -78.25 -34.85
C LYS A 1206 46.54 -79.29 -34.22
N ILE A 1207 47.01 -80.53 -34.13
CA ILE A 1207 46.26 -81.66 -33.59
C ILE A 1207 46.92 -82.14 -32.30
N THR A 1208 46.21 -81.98 -31.20
CA THR A 1208 46.58 -82.50 -29.88
C THR A 1208 45.75 -83.75 -29.57
N ALA A 1209 46.41 -84.88 -29.32
CA ALA A 1209 45.76 -86.15 -29.01
C ALA A 1209 46.65 -86.98 -28.05
N ASP A 1210 46.12 -88.09 -27.51
CA ASP A 1210 46.82 -88.96 -26.57
C ASP A 1210 47.67 -90.03 -27.28
N ALA A 1211 48.64 -90.59 -26.55
CA ALA A 1211 49.48 -91.67 -27.05
C ALA A 1211 48.63 -92.91 -27.40
N GLY A 1212 48.65 -93.33 -28.66
CA GLY A 1212 47.85 -94.44 -29.18
C GLY A 1212 46.69 -94.02 -30.10
N ASP A 1213 46.37 -92.72 -30.15
CA ASP A 1213 45.51 -92.14 -31.18
C ASP A 1213 46.17 -92.20 -32.56
N LYS A 1214 45.38 -92.02 -33.62
CA LYS A 1214 45.83 -92.08 -35.01
C LYS A 1214 45.27 -90.94 -35.85
N VAL A 1215 46.08 -90.34 -36.73
CA VAL A 1215 45.61 -89.34 -37.70
C VAL A 1215 45.81 -89.86 -39.12
N GLU A 1216 44.73 -90.21 -39.83
CA GLU A 1216 44.76 -90.74 -41.20
C GLU A 1216 44.52 -89.68 -42.28
N PHE A 1217 45.58 -89.32 -43.01
CA PHE A 1217 45.44 -88.52 -44.24
C PHE A 1217 44.77 -89.34 -45.34
N LYS A 1218 43.69 -88.79 -45.93
CA LYS A 1218 42.91 -89.46 -47.00
C LYS A 1218 43.31 -89.01 -48.41
N ASP A 1219 43.94 -87.85 -48.52
CA ASP A 1219 44.48 -87.35 -49.78
C ASP A 1219 45.93 -87.76 -49.99
N ALA A 1220 46.35 -87.84 -51.25
CA ALA A 1220 47.76 -88.03 -51.60
C ALA A 1220 48.52 -86.69 -51.54
N GLY A 1221 49.85 -86.74 -51.40
CA GLY A 1221 50.72 -85.57 -51.53
C GLY A 1221 51.21 -84.94 -50.22
N TRP A 1222 50.78 -85.45 -49.07
CA TRP A 1222 51.30 -85.03 -47.76
C TRP A 1222 52.78 -85.38 -47.60
N GLN A 1223 53.58 -84.41 -47.16
CA GLN A 1223 55.00 -84.54 -46.89
C GLN A 1223 55.28 -84.36 -45.40
N LYS A 1224 55.97 -85.34 -44.81
CA LYS A 1224 56.40 -85.27 -43.41
C LYS A 1224 57.60 -84.32 -43.26
N GLY A 1225 57.43 -83.29 -42.45
CA GLY A 1225 58.45 -82.32 -42.06
C GLY A 1225 59.24 -82.74 -40.82
N ALA A 1226 60.01 -81.79 -40.29
CA ALA A 1226 60.72 -81.96 -39.02
C ALA A 1226 59.75 -81.84 -37.83
N SER A 1227 60.04 -82.58 -36.76
CA SER A 1227 59.39 -82.33 -35.48
C SER A 1227 60.02 -81.11 -34.79
N THR A 1228 59.18 -80.19 -34.35
CA THR A 1228 59.54 -78.97 -33.61
C THR A 1228 58.58 -78.84 -32.42
N ASP A 1229 59.09 -78.52 -31.24
CA ASP A 1229 58.30 -78.35 -29.99
C ASP A 1229 57.34 -79.50 -29.65
N GLY A 1230 57.70 -80.74 -30.04
CA GLY A 1230 56.91 -81.95 -29.75
C GLY A 1230 55.77 -82.22 -30.72
N TYR A 1231 55.74 -81.51 -31.85
CA TYR A 1231 54.79 -81.72 -32.95
C TYR A 1231 55.54 -81.99 -34.26
N THR A 1232 55.11 -83.00 -35.01
CA THR A 1232 55.55 -83.30 -36.37
C THR A 1232 54.66 -82.56 -37.36
N ALA A 1233 55.22 -81.67 -38.18
CA ALA A 1233 54.50 -80.98 -39.24
C ALA A 1233 54.32 -81.86 -40.50
N TYR A 1234 53.16 -81.78 -41.12
CA TYR A 1234 52.81 -82.39 -42.41
C TYR A 1234 52.34 -81.30 -43.36
N THR A 1235 52.93 -81.21 -44.54
CA THR A 1235 52.58 -80.18 -45.53
C THR A 1235 52.02 -80.79 -46.80
N ASN A 1236 51.07 -80.13 -47.43
CA ASN A 1236 50.56 -80.51 -48.74
C ASN A 1236 50.43 -79.27 -49.63
N ASP A 1237 51.26 -79.21 -50.66
CA ASP A 1237 51.34 -78.08 -51.59
C ASP A 1237 50.46 -78.35 -52.81
N THR A 1238 49.35 -77.61 -52.93
CA THR A 1238 48.47 -77.71 -54.10
C THR A 1238 48.12 -76.33 -54.63
N SER A 1239 48.38 -76.11 -55.93
CA SER A 1239 47.91 -74.94 -56.69
C SER A 1239 48.20 -73.55 -56.10
N GLY A 1240 49.27 -73.38 -55.33
CA GLY A 1240 49.72 -72.08 -54.79
C GLY A 1240 49.34 -71.80 -53.33
N THR A 1241 48.65 -72.73 -52.66
CA THR A 1241 48.38 -72.68 -51.22
C THR A 1241 49.07 -73.87 -50.54
N THR A 1242 49.81 -73.59 -49.46
CA THR A 1242 50.43 -74.62 -48.62
C THR A 1242 49.53 -74.85 -47.42
N VAL A 1243 49.07 -76.09 -47.23
CA VAL A 1243 48.30 -76.49 -46.04
C VAL A 1243 49.21 -77.27 -45.10
N THR A 1244 49.19 -76.92 -43.82
CA THR A 1244 50.03 -77.52 -42.79
C THR A 1244 49.17 -78.20 -41.72
N VAL A 1245 49.55 -79.41 -41.32
CA VAL A 1245 48.96 -80.11 -40.17
C VAL A 1245 50.07 -80.50 -39.20
N GLU A 1246 50.02 -79.97 -37.99
CA GLU A 1246 50.99 -80.26 -36.94
C GLU A 1246 50.43 -81.30 -35.97
N ILE A 1247 51.04 -82.48 -35.89
CA ILE A 1247 50.55 -83.60 -35.09
C ILE A 1247 51.50 -83.85 -33.93
N LYS A 1248 50.98 -83.89 -32.71
CA LYS A 1248 51.78 -84.20 -31.52
C LYS A 1248 52.53 -85.55 -31.67
N ASP A 1249 53.82 -85.58 -31.33
CA ASP A 1249 54.73 -86.68 -31.67
C ASP A 1249 54.36 -88.06 -31.08
N GLU A 1250 53.55 -88.07 -30.03
CA GLU A 1250 53.08 -89.30 -29.38
C GLU A 1250 51.90 -90.00 -30.10
N VAL A 1251 51.32 -89.34 -31.10
CA VAL A 1251 50.19 -89.84 -31.90
C VAL A 1251 50.70 -90.76 -33.01
N THR A 1252 50.04 -91.91 -33.20
CA THR A 1252 50.42 -92.90 -34.21
C THR A 1252 50.09 -92.38 -35.61
N GLN A 1253 51.10 -92.26 -36.47
CA GLN A 1253 50.95 -91.76 -37.83
C GLN A 1253 50.81 -92.94 -38.81
N PRO A 1254 49.85 -92.93 -39.76
CA PRO A 1254 49.84 -93.84 -40.89
C PRO A 1254 50.98 -93.47 -41.84
N MET A 1255 51.64 -94.50 -42.37
CA MET A 1255 52.46 -94.36 -43.58
C MET A 1255 51.59 -94.19 -44.81
#